data_AF-A0A4W5KRG7-F1
#
_entry.id   AF-A0A4W5KRG7-F1
#
_cell.length_a   1.000
_cell.length_b   1.000
_cell.length_c   1.000
_cell.angle_alpha   90.00
_cell.angle_beta   90.00
_cell.angle_gamma   90.00
#
_symmetry.space_group_name_H-M   'P 1'
#
loop_
_entity.id
_entity.type
_entity.pdbx_description
1 polymer ?
#
loop_
_entity_poly.entity_id
_entity_poly.type
_entity_poly.pdbx_seq_one_letter_code
_entity_poly.pdbx_strand_id
1 'polypeptide(L)'
;MDEQLKKLQKENRSFQGEVRGMRALRDELDCLRDRAGRAEQLQTELQSCTHRLRSLEVTRTKLKEQQQLCVALQETRVLLEEQLADTRQRCSSLRELERDNLLLRQRLIDLEGERDTERQRVDELLEINMGLEAELRQELRHNNNNTGTMTAAPHFYQSEVESDEEAGLRMELREEIDLKPLSVEVGEASSLRLLGAENENAELRRRLEDLQSEQEFRGQRQADLPEVREELACLEAEHQNTLREFQNVKNENATLKKSLELLLTKHKSIEEEGEKEERGEKEMRGERGVQGSESSRGEGEGTARRGLDSERGANIIRTQREAGVGAELLHPEEREVEAEDQVLKPKKREEEAECEKIEREIKHVTNEKEKDLGKADIDRKEIQDPSPATEEKKLPKTKERDEKEKSVELSEKDVCVFPGPDVERLASELQQALEEADKQVSVAQDLRSKLGEQRRKAWEAEQRLVLLEAEGQRLRKATQSLAEARRQIEVLQAERLQMEEELCRLRSQAELQRMQASVIATLEGERATLERERETLRSSVDTLRTAQRKGDQLELTTHALRAELERQGRNLESSRRNEEELEAELREVALEVESLTRGRDQALLEALRLEQEKEACQGELDSQRKEQRQREREAARLRQQLQSTGSALEHSNQRACSLETEHRHVCQELSQSKELCAQLQDLEKELGTQLQGLEKESQELKELNTEAQDKIKYLTQELANEKVQSQKLSNEAARLKQDLGRAEADLKTVTSDLLSEKWQRDAVPANFPPERPANTQQATSSDTLTLENPEAKDAQPKEGHDLRMTPKAGVEKMDWSLSERLIDLERENAAVGAEREVLLSQLSQSQSACSHLREQIDTLQHHSISLQETCTKLQTLNTQLQVEQAALSFQHAAVLARCSESEARCAALVAESKVWAREHEESLARTEGLRRDQERMTTLQQRQEAELEELLDRHSDLRSSNRNLETQHRELEGRYQELLGLKSHLEEKETEMKIEREKMEGEVQKKAERERELERLKEDYER
;
A
#
# COMPACT_ATOMS: atom_id res chain seq x y z
N MET A 1 103.30 32.87 -37.82
CA MET A 1 103.22 31.42 -37.53
C MET A 1 102.95 31.17 -36.06
N ASP A 2 103.94 31.22 -35.16
CA ASP A 2 103.81 30.80 -33.75
C ASP A 2 102.67 31.44 -32.97
N GLU A 3 102.41 32.74 -33.17
CA GLU A 3 101.27 33.41 -32.53
C GLU A 3 99.91 32.93 -33.05
N GLN A 4 99.82 32.57 -34.34
CA GLN A 4 98.62 32.00 -34.93
C GLN A 4 98.41 30.57 -34.44
N LEU A 5 99.48 29.77 -34.30
CA LEU A 5 99.43 28.46 -33.64
C LEU A 5 99.00 28.59 -32.17
N LYS A 6 99.50 29.57 -31.43
CA LYS A 6 99.09 29.84 -30.04
C LYS A 6 97.63 30.33 -29.93
N LYS A 7 97.12 31.07 -30.93
CA LYS A 7 95.70 31.44 -31.04
C LYS A 7 94.82 30.22 -31.31
N LEU A 8 95.12 29.46 -32.38
CA LEU A 8 94.42 28.22 -32.72
C LEU A 8 94.46 27.18 -31.59
N GLN A 9 95.54 27.09 -30.81
CA GLN A 9 95.61 26.23 -29.62
C GLN A 9 94.73 26.73 -28.45
N LYS A 10 94.54 28.05 -28.29
CA LYS A 10 93.59 28.61 -27.31
C LYS A 10 92.14 28.41 -27.77
N GLU A 11 91.86 28.67 -29.03
CA GLU A 11 90.54 28.46 -29.66
C GLU A 11 90.13 26.98 -29.60
N ASN A 12 91.02 26.05 -29.95
CA ASN A 12 90.78 24.61 -29.84
C ASN A 12 90.54 24.18 -28.38
N ARG A 13 91.22 24.79 -27.38
CA ARG A 13 90.91 24.58 -25.96
C ARG A 13 89.55 25.16 -25.55
N SER A 14 89.12 26.28 -26.13
CA SER A 14 87.77 26.85 -25.95
C SER A 14 86.73 25.89 -26.51
N PHE A 15 86.85 25.49 -27.77
CA PHE A 15 85.96 24.51 -28.41
C PHE A 15 85.92 23.17 -27.69
N GLN A 16 87.04 22.69 -27.11
CA GLN A 16 87.04 21.50 -26.25
C GLN A 16 86.30 21.72 -24.92
N GLY A 17 86.31 22.93 -24.36
CA GLY A 17 85.50 23.31 -23.21
C GLY A 17 84.01 23.39 -23.56
N GLU A 18 83.67 24.05 -24.67
CA GLU A 18 82.31 24.17 -25.21
C GLU A 18 81.70 22.81 -25.56
N VAL A 19 82.47 21.90 -26.16
CA VAL A 19 82.04 20.50 -26.42
C VAL A 19 81.83 19.71 -25.13
N ARG A 20 82.57 20.00 -24.04
CA ARG A 20 82.29 19.40 -22.72
C ARG A 20 81.03 19.99 -22.10
N GLY A 21 80.81 21.30 -22.22
CA GLY A 21 79.58 21.97 -21.79
C GLY A 21 78.34 21.45 -22.53
N MET A 22 78.42 21.31 -23.86
CA MET A 22 77.34 20.73 -24.68
C MET A 22 77.07 19.25 -24.39
N ARG A 23 78.03 18.51 -23.81
CA ARG A 23 77.77 17.15 -23.29
C ARG A 23 77.04 17.22 -21.95
N ALA A 24 77.55 17.98 -20.98
CA ALA A 24 76.89 18.16 -19.69
C ALA A 24 75.42 18.65 -19.84
N LEU A 25 75.18 19.64 -20.70
CA LEU A 25 73.82 20.13 -21.01
C LEU A 25 72.94 19.06 -21.70
N ARG A 26 73.52 18.13 -22.45
CA ARG A 26 72.78 16.99 -23.02
C ARG A 26 72.45 15.97 -21.94
N ASP A 27 73.42 15.60 -21.12
CA ASP A 27 73.26 14.66 -20.01
C ASP A 27 72.22 15.19 -19.00
N GLU A 28 72.19 16.51 -18.77
CA GLU A 28 71.14 17.21 -18.01
C GLU A 28 69.76 17.17 -18.70
N LEU A 29 69.69 17.43 -20.01
CA LEU A 29 68.43 17.34 -20.78
C LEU A 29 67.87 15.91 -20.80
N ASP A 30 68.72 14.89 -20.90
CA ASP A 30 68.31 13.49 -20.85
C ASP A 30 67.89 13.09 -19.43
N CYS A 31 68.58 13.56 -18.39
CA CYS A 31 68.10 13.45 -17.00
C CYS A 31 66.74 14.15 -16.76
N LEU A 32 66.46 15.27 -17.45
CA LEU A 32 65.18 15.96 -17.39
C LEU A 32 64.09 15.20 -18.16
N ARG A 33 64.40 14.59 -19.30
CA ARG A 33 63.48 13.69 -20.04
C ARG A 33 63.10 12.47 -19.20
N ASP A 34 64.06 11.81 -18.57
CA ASP A 34 63.77 10.68 -17.68
C ASP A 34 62.94 11.11 -16.44
N ARG A 35 63.07 12.35 -15.97
CA ARG A 35 62.21 12.89 -14.90
C ARG A 35 60.81 13.19 -15.41
N ALA A 36 60.67 13.74 -16.61
CA ALA A 36 59.36 13.97 -17.25
C ALA A 36 58.61 12.66 -17.48
N GLY A 37 59.23 11.65 -18.09
CA GLY A 37 58.59 10.34 -18.32
C GLY A 37 58.17 9.63 -17.02
N ARG A 38 58.94 9.78 -15.93
CA ARG A 38 58.52 9.29 -14.60
C ARG A 38 57.37 10.10 -13.99
N ALA A 39 57.31 11.41 -14.22
CA ALA A 39 56.19 12.24 -13.80
C ALA A 39 54.91 11.90 -14.58
N GLU A 40 55.01 11.65 -15.89
CA GLU A 40 53.92 11.17 -16.74
C GLU A 40 53.40 9.79 -16.28
N GLN A 41 54.30 8.85 -15.98
CA GLN A 41 53.95 7.54 -15.41
C GLN A 41 53.18 7.70 -14.10
N LEU A 42 53.72 8.44 -13.12
CA LEU A 42 53.04 8.71 -11.85
C LEU A 42 51.69 9.44 -12.04
N GLN A 43 51.57 10.31 -13.05
CA GLN A 43 50.31 10.97 -13.39
C GLN A 43 49.26 9.96 -13.93
N THR A 44 49.66 9.00 -14.77
CA THR A 44 48.75 7.94 -15.22
C THR A 44 48.36 6.97 -14.09
N GLU A 45 49.27 6.68 -13.15
CA GLU A 45 48.97 5.89 -11.95
C GLU A 45 47.98 6.62 -11.03
N LEU A 46 48.14 7.94 -10.83
CA LEU A 46 47.20 8.77 -10.09
C LEU A 46 45.82 8.85 -10.77
N GLN A 47 45.77 8.93 -12.11
CA GLN A 47 44.51 8.87 -12.87
C GLN A 47 43.82 7.50 -12.71
N SER A 48 44.58 6.40 -12.76
CA SER A 48 44.07 5.05 -12.49
C SER A 48 43.53 4.91 -11.07
N CYS A 49 44.26 5.42 -10.07
CA CYS A 49 43.85 5.38 -8.67
C CYS A 49 42.62 6.25 -8.38
N THR A 50 42.51 7.44 -8.98
CA THR A 50 41.32 8.31 -8.83
C THR A 50 40.09 7.74 -9.54
N HIS A 51 40.26 7.07 -10.69
CA HIS A 51 39.16 6.33 -11.33
C HIS A 51 38.70 5.13 -10.47
N ARG A 52 39.64 4.37 -9.90
CA ARG A 52 39.34 3.27 -8.95
C ARG A 52 38.60 3.79 -7.70
N LEU A 53 39.05 4.89 -7.10
CA LEU A 53 38.36 5.54 -5.97
C LEU A 53 36.91 5.89 -6.31
N ARG A 54 36.67 6.56 -7.45
CA ARG A 54 35.31 6.87 -7.93
C ARG A 54 34.45 5.61 -8.13
N SER A 55 35.03 4.53 -8.68
CA SER A 55 34.31 3.26 -8.83
C SER A 55 33.93 2.65 -7.47
N LEU A 56 34.82 2.71 -6.48
CA LEU A 56 34.56 2.24 -5.12
C LEU A 56 33.51 3.11 -4.43
N GLU A 57 33.54 4.42 -4.62
CA GLU A 57 32.53 5.36 -4.12
C GLU A 57 31.14 5.02 -4.67
N VAL A 58 31.01 4.74 -5.99
CA VAL A 58 29.74 4.30 -6.60
C VAL A 58 29.30 2.92 -6.10
N THR A 59 30.21 1.96 -5.85
CA THR A 59 29.81 0.70 -5.20
C THR A 59 29.36 0.91 -3.75
N ARG A 60 29.92 1.91 -3.06
CA ARG A 60 29.59 2.26 -1.67
C ARG A 60 28.26 3.00 -1.55
N THR A 61 27.84 3.82 -2.52
CA THR A 61 26.48 4.38 -2.52
C THR A 61 25.47 3.28 -2.78
N LYS A 62 25.67 2.45 -3.81
CA LYS A 62 24.81 1.29 -4.12
C LYS A 62 24.65 0.33 -2.94
N LEU A 63 25.73 0.05 -2.20
CA LEU A 63 25.65 -0.77 -0.99
C LEU A 63 24.82 -0.11 0.13
N LYS A 64 24.91 1.22 0.31
CA LYS A 64 24.06 1.96 1.26
C LYS A 64 22.59 1.97 0.83
N GLU A 65 22.34 2.20 -0.46
CA GLU A 65 21.00 2.17 -1.05
C GLU A 65 20.35 0.78 -0.83
N GLN A 66 21.10 -0.30 -1.08
CA GLN A 66 20.68 -1.67 -0.77
C GLN A 66 20.45 -1.91 0.73
N GLN A 67 21.32 -1.38 1.61
CA GLN A 67 21.12 -1.47 3.07
C GLN A 67 19.84 -0.75 3.52
N GLN A 68 19.56 0.44 2.98
CA GLN A 68 18.34 1.19 3.27
C GLN A 68 17.09 0.48 2.75
N LEU A 69 17.14 -0.10 1.56
CA LEU A 69 16.06 -0.94 1.02
C LEU A 69 15.81 -2.19 1.88
N CYS A 70 16.87 -2.86 2.36
CA CYS A 70 16.73 -3.99 3.28
C CYS A 70 16.10 -3.61 4.63
N VAL A 71 16.39 -2.42 5.16
CA VAL A 71 15.75 -1.91 6.39
C VAL A 71 14.27 -1.60 6.14
N ALA A 72 13.92 -0.88 5.07
CA ALA A 72 12.53 -0.61 4.71
C ALA A 72 11.72 -1.89 4.42
N LEU A 73 12.35 -2.93 3.87
CA LEU A 73 11.75 -4.27 3.68
C LEU A 73 11.56 -5.03 5.01
N GLN A 74 12.38 -4.76 6.03
CA GLN A 74 12.17 -5.31 7.38
C GLN A 74 11.06 -4.56 8.11
N GLU A 75 11.04 -3.24 8.05
CA GLU A 75 9.97 -2.38 8.62
C GLU A 75 8.59 -2.74 8.03
N THR A 76 8.49 -2.81 6.69
CA THR A 76 7.23 -3.21 6.02
C THR A 76 6.84 -4.66 6.30
N ARG A 77 7.81 -5.57 6.49
CA ARG A 77 7.51 -6.95 6.94
C ARG A 77 6.92 -6.96 8.35
N VAL A 78 7.49 -6.23 9.31
CA VAL A 78 6.97 -6.16 10.69
C VAL A 78 5.55 -5.60 10.69
N LEU A 79 5.30 -4.50 9.95
CA LEU A 79 3.97 -3.90 9.79
C LEU A 79 2.93 -4.88 9.20
N LEU A 80 3.34 -5.77 8.29
CA LEU A 80 2.47 -6.83 7.75
C LEU A 80 2.27 -8.00 8.72
N GLU A 81 3.27 -8.34 9.53
CA GLU A 81 3.16 -9.35 10.59
C GLU A 81 2.25 -8.88 11.74
N GLU A 82 2.31 -7.59 12.09
CA GLU A 82 1.37 -6.92 12.99
C GLU A 82 -0.06 -6.93 12.44
N GLN A 83 -0.28 -6.50 11.19
CA GLN A 83 -1.61 -6.56 10.56
C GLN A 83 -2.17 -8.00 10.48
N LEU A 84 -1.30 -9.01 10.33
CA LEU A 84 -1.68 -10.42 10.39
C LEU A 84 -2.01 -10.89 11.82
N ALA A 85 -1.34 -10.38 12.85
CA ALA A 85 -1.70 -10.62 14.25
C ALA A 85 -3.06 -9.98 14.57
N ASP A 86 -3.24 -8.72 14.18
CA ASP A 86 -4.44 -7.92 14.41
C ASP A 86 -5.68 -8.53 13.74
N THR A 87 -5.56 -8.96 12.48
CA THR A 87 -6.65 -9.66 11.78
C THR A 87 -6.94 -11.04 12.38
N ARG A 88 -5.94 -11.77 12.88
CA ARG A 88 -6.17 -13.03 13.64
C ARG A 88 -6.91 -12.76 14.95
N GLN A 89 -6.53 -11.72 15.70
CA GLN A 89 -7.19 -11.35 16.96
C GLN A 89 -8.65 -10.94 16.74
N ARG A 90 -8.92 -10.11 15.72
CA ARG A 90 -10.28 -9.76 15.30
C ARG A 90 -11.09 -11.00 14.89
N CYS A 91 -10.46 -12.01 14.26
CA CYS A 91 -11.10 -13.28 13.93
C CYS A 91 -11.38 -14.18 15.15
N SER A 92 -10.56 -14.16 16.21
CA SER A 92 -10.91 -14.85 17.47
C SER A 92 -12.08 -14.18 18.16
N SER A 93 -12.07 -12.86 18.33
CA SER A 93 -13.17 -12.14 18.98
C SER A 93 -14.48 -12.22 18.20
N LEU A 94 -14.42 -12.30 16.86
CA LEU A 94 -15.61 -12.57 16.04
C LEU A 94 -16.19 -13.97 16.32
N ARG A 95 -15.36 -15.01 16.47
CA ARG A 95 -15.83 -16.37 16.82
C ARG A 95 -16.39 -16.47 18.24
N GLU A 96 -15.82 -15.70 19.17
CA GLU A 96 -16.34 -15.56 20.54
C GLU A 96 -17.74 -14.91 20.51
N LEU A 97 -17.90 -13.81 19.78
CA LEU A 97 -19.20 -13.16 19.57
C LEU A 97 -20.21 -14.03 18.81
N GLU A 98 -19.77 -14.83 17.83
CA GLU A 98 -20.64 -15.82 17.14
C GLU A 98 -21.13 -16.90 18.11
N ARG A 99 -20.24 -17.45 18.96
CA ARG A 99 -20.58 -18.40 20.01
C ARG A 99 -21.60 -17.80 20.99
N ASP A 100 -21.36 -16.59 21.47
CA ASP A 100 -22.26 -15.93 22.42
C ASP A 100 -23.61 -15.57 21.77
N ASN A 101 -23.62 -15.21 20.48
CA ASN A 101 -24.86 -15.02 19.74
C ASN A 101 -25.67 -16.31 19.60
N LEU A 102 -25.02 -17.47 19.41
CA LEU A 102 -25.70 -18.78 19.41
C LEU A 102 -26.25 -19.13 20.80
N LEU A 103 -25.50 -18.88 21.88
CA LEU A 103 -25.96 -19.08 23.26
C LEU A 103 -27.17 -18.19 23.59
N LEU A 104 -27.15 -16.92 23.18
CA LEU A 104 -28.28 -15.99 23.35
C LEU A 104 -29.51 -16.42 22.53
N ARG A 105 -29.34 -16.91 21.29
CA ARG A 105 -30.45 -17.50 20.52
C ARG A 105 -31.05 -18.72 21.19
N GLN A 106 -30.21 -19.60 21.76
CA GLN A 106 -30.71 -20.75 22.51
C GLN A 106 -31.50 -20.30 23.75
N ARG A 107 -30.97 -19.35 24.55
CA ARG A 107 -31.69 -18.84 25.73
C ARG A 107 -32.99 -18.11 25.37
N LEU A 108 -33.06 -17.45 24.20
CA LEU A 108 -34.32 -16.90 23.68
C LEU A 108 -35.33 -18.01 23.38
N ILE A 109 -34.94 -19.09 22.70
CA ILE A 109 -35.82 -20.24 22.42
C ILE A 109 -36.31 -20.88 23.73
N ASP A 110 -35.45 -21.02 24.74
CA ASP A 110 -35.85 -21.51 26.07
C ASP A 110 -36.92 -20.59 26.69
N LEU A 111 -36.69 -19.26 26.69
CA LEU A 111 -37.62 -18.25 27.22
C LEU A 111 -38.94 -18.17 26.44
N GLU A 112 -38.93 -18.42 25.12
CA GLU A 112 -40.15 -18.51 24.32
C GLU A 112 -40.94 -19.78 24.67
N GLY A 113 -40.26 -20.90 24.95
CA GLY A 113 -40.87 -22.11 25.49
C GLY A 113 -41.49 -21.88 26.87
N GLU A 114 -40.74 -21.28 27.80
CA GLU A 114 -41.24 -20.87 29.14
C GLU A 114 -42.52 -20.01 28.99
N ARG A 115 -42.48 -18.95 28.16
CA ARG A 115 -43.63 -18.09 27.84
C ARG A 115 -44.83 -18.86 27.29
N ASP A 116 -44.61 -19.78 26.35
CA ASP A 116 -45.71 -20.48 25.70
C ASP A 116 -46.33 -21.57 26.60
N THR A 117 -45.58 -22.12 27.56
CA THR A 117 -46.17 -22.93 28.64
C THR A 117 -47.00 -22.12 29.63
N GLU A 118 -46.58 -20.92 30.03
CA GLU A 118 -47.40 -20.05 30.88
C GLU A 118 -48.64 -19.50 30.14
N ARG A 119 -48.59 -19.34 28.80
CA ARG A 119 -49.79 -19.07 27.98
C ARG A 119 -50.79 -20.23 28.05
N GLN A 120 -50.36 -21.45 27.80
CA GLN A 120 -51.21 -22.65 27.91
C GLN A 120 -51.85 -22.74 29.29
N ARG A 121 -51.09 -22.45 30.36
CA ARG A 121 -51.58 -22.39 31.73
C ARG A 121 -52.61 -21.29 31.98
N VAL A 122 -52.46 -20.11 31.35
CA VAL A 122 -53.48 -19.05 31.39
C VAL A 122 -54.74 -19.49 30.64
N ASP A 123 -54.61 -20.14 29.48
CA ASP A 123 -55.75 -20.66 28.73
C ASP A 123 -56.50 -21.76 29.53
N GLU A 124 -55.79 -22.70 30.16
CA GLU A 124 -56.35 -23.69 31.10
C GLU A 124 -57.11 -23.02 32.26
N LEU A 125 -56.53 -21.98 32.88
CA LEU A 125 -57.19 -21.22 33.95
C LEU A 125 -58.41 -20.44 33.46
N LEU A 126 -58.41 -19.96 32.20
CA LEU A 126 -59.57 -19.33 31.58
C LEU A 126 -60.68 -20.34 31.28
N GLU A 127 -60.36 -21.55 30.80
CA GLU A 127 -61.34 -22.63 30.63
C GLU A 127 -61.97 -23.04 31.96
N ILE A 128 -61.16 -23.19 33.02
CA ILE A 128 -61.64 -23.48 34.39
C ILE A 128 -62.55 -22.35 34.89
N ASN A 129 -62.14 -21.08 34.73
CA ASN A 129 -62.97 -19.94 35.15
C ASN A 129 -64.29 -19.85 34.36
N MET A 130 -64.28 -20.09 33.05
CA MET A 130 -65.51 -20.16 32.24
C MET A 130 -66.42 -21.31 32.68
N GLY A 131 -65.85 -22.45 33.08
CA GLY A 131 -66.59 -23.56 33.68
C GLY A 131 -67.27 -23.17 34.99
N LEU A 132 -66.50 -22.60 35.94
CA LEU A 132 -67.02 -22.13 37.23
C LEU A 132 -68.07 -21.02 37.07
N GLU A 133 -67.89 -20.08 36.14
CA GLU A 133 -68.92 -19.09 35.81
C GLU A 133 -70.18 -19.74 35.21
N ALA A 134 -70.04 -20.80 34.41
CA ALA A 134 -71.18 -21.50 33.84
C ALA A 134 -71.96 -22.29 34.90
N GLU A 135 -71.26 -22.93 35.84
CA GLU A 135 -71.83 -23.57 37.02
C GLU A 135 -72.55 -22.56 37.91
N LEU A 136 -71.91 -21.44 38.27
CA LEU A 136 -72.51 -20.39 39.10
C LEU A 136 -73.70 -19.70 38.40
N ARG A 137 -73.65 -19.49 37.07
CA ARG A 137 -74.81 -19.07 36.27
C ARG A 137 -75.90 -20.14 36.21
N GLN A 138 -75.56 -21.42 36.26
CA GLN A 138 -76.54 -22.51 36.34
C GLN A 138 -77.21 -22.53 37.71
N GLU A 139 -76.49 -22.38 38.81
CA GLU A 139 -77.05 -22.24 40.16
C GLU A 139 -77.95 -21.01 40.28
N LEU A 140 -77.49 -19.85 39.81
CA LEU A 140 -78.32 -18.63 39.74
C LEU A 140 -79.57 -18.82 38.88
N ARG A 141 -79.53 -19.61 37.79
CA ARG A 141 -80.73 -19.96 37.00
C ARG A 141 -81.67 -20.90 37.75
N HIS A 142 -81.15 -21.85 38.55
CA HIS A 142 -81.99 -22.71 39.39
C HIS A 142 -82.68 -21.90 40.50
N ASN A 143 -82.00 -20.88 41.06
CA ASN A 143 -82.57 -19.95 42.04
C ASN A 143 -83.58 -18.97 41.41
N ASN A 144 -83.26 -18.37 40.26
CA ASN A 144 -84.11 -17.36 39.59
C ASN A 144 -85.34 -17.94 38.85
N ASN A 145 -85.45 -19.26 38.70
CA ASN A 145 -86.65 -19.90 38.13
C ASN A 145 -87.95 -19.68 38.94
N ASN A 146 -87.90 -18.96 40.07
CA ASN A 146 -89.08 -18.51 40.84
C ASN A 146 -89.61 -17.11 40.46
N THR A 147 -88.92 -16.32 39.64
CA THR A 147 -89.36 -14.96 39.23
C THR A 147 -89.01 -14.69 37.77
N GLY A 148 -90.03 -14.55 36.92
CA GLY A 148 -89.85 -14.66 35.46
C GLY A 148 -90.30 -13.46 34.61
N THR A 149 -89.82 -13.48 33.37
CA THR A 149 -90.35 -12.81 32.16
C THR A 149 -90.47 -11.28 32.15
N MET A 150 -89.73 -10.63 31.23
CA MET A 150 -90.32 -10.15 29.97
C MET A 150 -89.30 -9.79 28.88
N THR A 151 -89.82 -9.49 27.68
CA THR A 151 -89.13 -9.38 26.38
C THR A 151 -88.46 -8.04 26.07
N ALA A 152 -87.37 -8.05 25.30
CA ALA A 152 -87.11 -7.11 24.19
C ALA A 152 -85.98 -7.65 23.25
N ALA A 153 -85.88 -7.11 22.04
CA ALA A 153 -84.82 -7.45 21.07
C ALA A 153 -83.75 -6.34 20.97
N PRO A 154 -82.47 -6.67 20.74
CA PRO A 154 -81.41 -5.67 20.59
C PRO A 154 -81.31 -5.15 19.15
N HIS A 155 -81.02 -3.86 18.98
CA HIS A 155 -79.75 -3.43 18.34
C HIS A 155 -79.49 -1.92 18.45
N PHE A 156 -78.31 -1.61 19.00
CA PHE A 156 -77.44 -0.46 18.72
C PHE A 156 -77.68 0.93 19.37
N TYR A 157 -76.66 1.27 20.18
CA TYR A 157 -76.20 2.57 20.69
C TYR A 157 -76.97 3.30 21.80
N GLN A 158 -76.15 3.88 22.68
CA GLN A 158 -76.43 4.83 23.77
C GLN A 158 -77.26 4.28 24.95
N SER A 159 -76.53 3.80 25.97
CA SER A 159 -77.01 3.64 27.33
C SER A 159 -75.88 4.03 28.31
N GLU A 160 -75.81 5.32 28.63
CA GLU A 160 -75.37 5.74 29.97
C GLU A 160 -76.62 5.72 30.88
N VAL A 161 -76.43 5.71 32.20
CA VAL A 161 -77.48 5.55 33.23
C VAL A 161 -78.07 4.13 33.29
N GLU A 162 -77.27 3.20 33.83
CA GLU A 162 -77.83 2.06 34.58
C GLU A 162 -78.20 2.52 36.01
N SER A 163 -79.21 1.89 36.62
CA SER A 163 -79.91 2.42 37.79
C SER A 163 -79.26 2.04 39.14
N ASP A 164 -79.41 2.91 40.15
CA ASP A 164 -78.78 2.81 41.48
C ASP A 164 -79.13 1.54 42.30
N GLU A 165 -80.01 0.66 41.81
CA GLU A 165 -80.45 -0.55 42.54
C GLU A 165 -79.51 -1.76 42.36
N GLU A 166 -78.76 -1.89 41.26
CA GLU A 166 -77.73 -2.96 41.12
C GLU A 166 -76.47 -2.70 41.97
N ALA A 167 -76.24 -1.46 42.41
CA ALA A 167 -75.08 -1.11 43.21
C ALA A 167 -75.08 -1.77 44.61
N GLY A 168 -76.27 -1.96 45.21
CA GLY A 168 -76.41 -2.53 46.56
C GLY A 168 -75.93 -3.97 46.65
N LEU A 169 -76.39 -4.85 45.75
CA LEU A 169 -76.02 -6.27 45.75
C LEU A 169 -74.53 -6.51 45.43
N ARG A 170 -73.88 -5.58 44.71
CA ARG A 170 -72.42 -5.58 44.51
C ARG A 170 -71.61 -5.12 45.73
N MET A 171 -72.26 -4.52 46.74
CA MET A 171 -71.62 -4.09 47.98
C MET A 171 -71.66 -5.21 49.03
N GLU A 172 -72.81 -5.88 49.21
CA GLU A 172 -72.95 -6.98 50.17
C GLU A 172 -72.02 -8.17 49.82
N LEU A 173 -71.89 -8.53 48.54
CA LEU A 173 -70.97 -9.60 48.10
C LEU A 173 -69.47 -9.20 48.19
N ARG A 174 -69.14 -7.97 48.61
CA ARG A 174 -67.76 -7.49 48.77
C ARG A 174 -67.27 -7.57 50.23
N GLU A 175 -68.15 -7.80 51.20
CA GLU A 175 -67.76 -7.90 52.62
C GLU A 175 -67.34 -9.31 53.06
N GLU A 176 -67.66 -10.37 52.30
CA GLU A 176 -67.31 -11.76 52.63
C GLU A 176 -66.00 -12.28 51.98
N ILE A 177 -65.23 -11.44 51.27
CA ILE A 177 -63.93 -11.82 50.70
C ILE A 177 -62.87 -10.73 50.98
N ASP A 178 -61.82 -11.08 51.72
CA ASP A 178 -60.64 -10.25 52.03
C ASP A 178 -59.74 -9.97 50.81
N LEU A 179 -60.32 -9.51 49.71
CA LEU A 179 -59.57 -9.02 48.54
C LEU A 179 -59.06 -7.60 48.83
N LYS A 180 -57.73 -7.46 48.86
CA LYS A 180 -57.10 -6.14 48.91
C LYS A 180 -57.61 -5.27 47.75
N PRO A 181 -57.81 -3.95 47.94
CA PRO A 181 -58.13 -3.08 46.82
C PRO A 181 -57.07 -3.19 45.73
N LEU A 182 -57.47 -3.22 44.46
CA LEU A 182 -56.54 -3.38 43.33
C LEU A 182 -55.43 -2.32 43.31
N SER A 183 -55.67 -1.13 43.89
CA SER A 183 -54.67 -0.08 44.10
C SER A 183 -53.58 -0.45 45.10
N VAL A 184 -53.89 -1.28 46.10
CA VAL A 184 -52.92 -1.83 47.06
C VAL A 184 -52.13 -2.96 46.41
N GLU A 185 -52.76 -3.84 45.62
CA GLU A 185 -52.06 -4.92 44.91
C GLU A 185 -51.15 -4.37 43.79
N VAL A 186 -51.62 -3.39 43.03
CA VAL A 186 -50.79 -2.64 42.06
C VAL A 186 -49.71 -1.84 42.78
N GLY A 187 -49.97 -1.34 43.99
CA GLY A 187 -48.97 -0.69 44.85
C GLY A 187 -47.86 -1.66 45.27
N GLU A 188 -48.23 -2.81 45.84
CA GLU A 188 -47.31 -3.88 46.27
C GLU A 188 -46.51 -4.44 45.08
N ALA A 189 -47.16 -4.71 43.93
CA ALA A 189 -46.50 -5.14 42.71
C ALA A 189 -45.55 -4.06 42.13
N SER A 190 -45.91 -2.77 42.26
CA SER A 190 -45.05 -1.66 41.85
C SER A 190 -43.85 -1.53 42.79
N SER A 191 -44.04 -1.63 44.11
CA SER A 191 -42.95 -1.62 45.10
C SER A 191 -42.03 -2.83 44.95
N LEU A 192 -42.55 -4.03 44.65
CA LEU A 192 -41.73 -5.22 44.38
C LEU A 192 -40.93 -5.06 43.09
N ARG A 193 -41.50 -4.45 42.04
CA ARG A 193 -40.78 -4.12 40.80
C ARG A 193 -39.72 -3.04 41.01
N LEU A 194 -40.00 -2.05 41.87
CA LEU A 194 -39.03 -1.02 42.28
C LEU A 194 -37.88 -1.64 43.07
N LEU A 195 -38.17 -2.50 44.06
CA LEU A 195 -37.18 -3.24 44.84
C LEU A 195 -36.33 -4.17 43.96
N GLY A 196 -36.94 -4.81 42.95
CA GLY A 196 -36.21 -5.56 41.92
C GLY A 196 -35.23 -4.68 41.16
N ALA A 197 -35.70 -3.56 40.61
CA ALA A 197 -34.87 -2.59 39.90
C ALA A 197 -33.80 -1.93 40.80
N GLU A 198 -34.05 -1.76 42.09
CA GLU A 198 -33.08 -1.26 43.08
C GLU A 198 -32.00 -2.30 43.39
N ASN A 199 -32.36 -3.58 43.53
CA ASN A 199 -31.42 -4.69 43.68
C ASN A 199 -30.57 -4.88 42.41
N GLU A 200 -31.18 -4.83 41.23
CA GLU A 200 -30.46 -4.83 39.95
C GLU A 200 -29.52 -3.62 39.82
N ASN A 201 -29.95 -2.42 40.26
CA ASN A 201 -29.06 -1.26 40.33
C ASN A 201 -27.93 -1.44 41.34
N ALA A 202 -28.15 -2.12 42.47
CA ALA A 202 -27.12 -2.41 43.45
C ALA A 202 -26.11 -3.45 42.93
N GLU A 203 -26.56 -4.48 42.21
CA GLU A 203 -25.67 -5.41 41.51
C GLU A 203 -24.92 -4.75 40.36
N LEU A 204 -25.57 -3.90 39.56
CA LEU A 204 -24.91 -3.15 38.49
C LEU A 204 -23.88 -2.16 39.05
N ARG A 205 -24.15 -1.51 40.19
CA ARG A 205 -23.16 -0.68 40.90
C ARG A 205 -21.97 -1.51 41.37
N ARG A 206 -22.19 -2.67 42.03
CA ARG A 206 -21.10 -3.57 42.40
C ARG A 206 -20.30 -4.03 41.19
N ARG A 207 -20.94 -4.47 40.10
CA ARG A 207 -20.24 -4.86 38.86
C ARG A 207 -19.49 -3.69 38.22
N LEU A 208 -19.99 -2.45 38.34
CA LEU A 208 -19.25 -1.26 37.90
C LEU A 208 -18.07 -0.95 38.82
N GLU A 209 -18.20 -1.09 40.14
CA GLU A 209 -17.11 -0.96 41.12
C GLU A 209 -16.05 -2.05 40.92
N ASP A 210 -16.45 -3.30 40.70
CA ASP A 210 -15.60 -4.45 40.37
C ASP A 210 -14.85 -4.20 39.05
N LEU A 211 -15.56 -3.82 37.98
CA LEU A 211 -14.97 -3.49 36.67
C LEU A 211 -14.06 -2.26 36.73
N GLN A 212 -14.39 -1.24 37.53
CA GLN A 212 -13.51 -0.11 37.80
C GLN A 212 -12.26 -0.55 38.54
N SER A 213 -12.36 -1.43 39.55
CA SER A 213 -11.20 -1.97 40.25
C SER A 213 -10.31 -2.84 39.33
N GLU A 214 -10.91 -3.62 38.43
CA GLU A 214 -10.16 -4.33 37.38
C GLU A 214 -9.52 -3.38 36.38
N GLN A 215 -10.19 -2.30 35.99
CA GLN A 215 -9.68 -1.32 35.04
C GLN A 215 -8.56 -0.47 35.65
N GLU A 216 -8.66 -0.11 36.93
CA GLU A 216 -7.59 0.50 37.72
C GLU A 216 -6.42 -0.45 37.91
N PHE A 217 -6.66 -1.74 38.20
CA PHE A 217 -5.59 -2.74 38.33
C PHE A 217 -4.88 -3.03 37.00
N ARG A 218 -5.61 -3.07 35.88
CA ARG A 218 -5.05 -3.15 34.52
C ARG A 218 -4.29 -1.87 34.17
N GLY A 219 -4.83 -0.71 34.49
CA GLY A 219 -4.20 0.60 34.27
C GLY A 219 -2.91 0.78 35.08
N GLN A 220 -2.89 0.37 36.35
CA GLN A 220 -1.69 0.34 37.19
C GLN A 220 -0.65 -0.64 36.63
N ARG A 221 -1.06 -1.85 36.21
CA ARG A 221 -0.16 -2.80 35.53
C ARG A 221 0.42 -2.27 34.21
N GLN A 222 -0.32 -1.46 33.45
CA GLN A 222 0.19 -0.79 32.26
C GLN A 222 1.10 0.40 32.61
N ALA A 223 0.76 1.15 33.65
CA ALA A 223 1.54 2.30 34.12
C ALA A 223 2.86 1.92 34.82
N ASP A 224 3.00 0.70 35.36
CA ASP A 224 4.23 0.17 35.99
C ASP A 224 5.13 -0.63 35.03
N LEU A 225 4.75 -0.82 33.75
CA LEU A 225 5.67 -1.33 32.73
C LEU A 225 6.71 -0.25 32.38
N PRO A 226 8.02 -0.56 32.39
CA PRO A 226 9.06 0.42 32.10
C PRO A 226 9.00 0.91 30.65
N GLU A 227 8.68 0.03 29.71
CA GLU A 227 8.57 0.32 28.28
C GLU A 227 7.57 1.46 28.01
N VAL A 228 6.38 1.44 28.62
CA VAL A 228 5.37 2.50 28.48
C VAL A 228 5.85 3.85 29.05
N ARG A 229 6.68 3.83 30.10
CA ARG A 229 7.28 5.06 30.67
C ARG A 229 8.39 5.61 29.78
N GLU A 230 9.17 4.73 29.14
CA GLU A 230 10.21 5.10 28.18
C GLU A 230 9.60 5.63 26.88
N GLU A 231 8.55 5.01 26.35
CA GLU A 231 7.75 5.49 25.22
C GLU A 231 7.15 6.88 25.48
N LEU A 232 6.50 7.08 26.64
CA LEU A 232 5.97 8.40 27.01
C LEU A 232 7.07 9.45 27.15
N ALA A 233 8.24 9.11 27.73
CA ALA A 233 9.38 10.02 27.82
C ALA A 233 9.99 10.36 26.44
N CYS A 234 10.00 9.40 25.50
CA CYS A 234 10.39 9.63 24.11
C CYS A 234 9.40 10.56 23.40
N LEU A 235 8.10 10.31 23.50
CA LEU A 235 7.05 11.15 22.91
C LEU A 235 7.03 12.57 23.51
N GLU A 236 7.29 12.72 24.81
CA GLU A 236 7.50 14.04 25.43
C GLU A 236 8.75 14.74 24.90
N ALA A 237 9.86 14.02 24.70
CA ALA A 237 11.09 14.58 24.13
C ALA A 237 10.90 15.02 22.66
N GLU A 238 10.16 14.23 21.87
CA GLU A 238 9.77 14.56 20.49
C GLU A 238 8.80 15.74 20.43
N HIS A 239 7.81 15.81 21.32
CA HIS A 239 6.93 16.97 21.44
C HIS A 239 7.72 18.24 21.81
N GLN A 240 8.68 18.14 22.72
CA GLN A 240 9.58 19.26 23.02
C GLN A 240 10.50 19.62 21.84
N ASN A 241 10.94 18.66 21.02
CA ASN A 241 11.75 18.94 19.83
C ASN A 241 10.94 19.64 18.74
N THR A 242 9.74 19.14 18.42
CA THR A 242 8.85 19.79 17.45
C THR A 242 8.42 21.20 17.91
N LEU A 243 8.25 21.44 19.22
CA LEU A 243 8.07 22.79 19.76
C LEU A 243 9.31 23.69 19.59
N ARG A 244 10.54 23.16 19.76
CA ARG A 244 11.79 23.90 19.49
C ARG A 244 11.93 24.23 18.01
N GLU A 245 11.62 23.30 17.13
CA GLU A 245 11.64 23.48 15.68
C GLU A 245 10.60 24.50 15.21
N PHE A 246 9.37 24.43 15.72
CA PHE A 246 8.34 25.44 15.46
C PHE A 246 8.77 26.84 15.93
N GLN A 247 9.43 26.94 17.10
CA GLN A 247 9.99 28.19 17.59
C GLN A 247 11.13 28.70 16.68
N ASN A 248 11.98 27.81 16.14
CA ASN A 248 13.03 28.16 15.18
C ASN A 248 12.44 28.65 13.84
N VAL A 249 11.50 27.91 13.25
CA VAL A 249 10.79 28.30 12.02
C VAL A 249 10.03 29.62 12.21
N LYS A 250 9.49 29.89 13.40
CA LYS A 250 8.88 31.18 13.76
C LYS A 250 9.90 32.32 13.84
N ASN A 251 11.10 32.05 14.36
CA ASN A 251 12.21 33.01 14.36
C ASN A 251 12.73 33.29 12.93
N GLU A 252 12.84 32.26 12.10
CA GLU A 252 13.24 32.38 10.69
C GLU A 252 12.19 33.12 9.86
N ASN A 253 10.89 32.87 10.05
CA ASN A 253 9.84 33.68 9.45
C ASN A 253 9.90 35.15 9.92
N ALA A 254 10.30 35.41 11.17
CA ALA A 254 10.49 36.76 11.68
C ALA A 254 11.74 37.46 11.11
N THR A 255 12.82 36.75 10.78
CA THR A 255 14.00 37.34 10.10
C THR A 255 13.75 37.50 8.60
N LEU A 256 13.09 36.54 7.95
CA LEU A 256 12.63 36.63 6.56
C LEU A 256 11.68 37.81 6.37
N LYS A 257 10.68 37.97 7.25
CA LYS A 257 9.77 39.14 7.22
C LYS A 257 10.53 40.46 7.33
N LYS A 258 11.49 40.59 8.26
CA LYS A 258 12.36 41.78 8.36
C LYS A 258 13.19 42.00 7.10
N SER A 259 13.67 40.93 6.45
CA SER A 259 14.41 41.03 5.18
C SER A 259 13.52 41.51 4.02
N LEU A 260 12.26 41.07 3.98
CA LEU A 260 11.26 41.55 3.01
C LEU A 260 10.88 43.01 3.28
N GLU A 261 10.71 43.42 4.54
CA GLU A 261 10.48 44.82 4.92
C GLU A 261 11.68 45.72 4.54
N LEU A 262 12.92 45.22 4.68
CA LEU A 262 14.14 45.89 4.21
C LEU A 262 14.26 45.95 2.68
N LEU A 263 13.78 44.94 1.96
CA LEU A 263 13.74 44.96 0.49
C LEU A 263 12.65 45.89 -0.04
N LEU A 264 11.47 45.91 0.59
CA LEU A 264 10.37 46.81 0.24
C LEU A 264 10.70 48.29 0.54
N THR A 265 11.43 48.58 1.62
CA THR A 265 11.92 49.94 1.88
C THR A 265 13.00 50.36 0.89
N LYS A 266 13.89 49.45 0.45
CA LYS A 266 14.84 49.71 -0.64
C LYS A 266 14.17 49.91 -2.00
N HIS A 267 13.11 49.16 -2.31
CA HIS A 267 12.34 49.36 -3.54
C HIS A 267 11.73 50.77 -3.57
N LYS A 268 11.12 51.18 -2.45
CA LYS A 268 10.56 52.52 -2.28
C LYS A 268 11.60 53.63 -2.35
N SER A 269 12.80 53.46 -1.80
CA SER A 269 13.86 54.46 -1.96
C SER A 269 14.33 54.58 -3.41
N ILE A 270 14.36 53.49 -4.18
CA ILE A 270 14.70 53.50 -5.61
C ILE A 270 13.59 54.16 -6.45
N GLU A 271 12.32 53.88 -6.15
CA GLU A 271 11.16 54.59 -6.73
C GLU A 271 11.23 56.10 -6.43
N GLU A 272 11.50 56.46 -5.18
CA GLU A 272 11.68 57.83 -4.72
C GLU A 272 12.93 58.53 -5.28
N GLU A 273 13.97 57.80 -5.68
CA GLU A 273 15.15 58.36 -6.35
C GLU A 273 14.85 58.59 -7.84
N GLY A 274 14.20 57.63 -8.52
CA GLY A 274 13.74 57.80 -9.90
C GLY A 274 12.75 58.96 -10.08
N GLU A 275 11.79 59.13 -9.17
CA GLU A 275 10.88 60.29 -9.19
C GLU A 275 11.59 61.64 -8.98
N LYS A 276 12.76 61.66 -8.34
CA LYS A 276 13.55 62.88 -8.14
C LYS A 276 14.37 63.22 -9.39
N GLU A 277 14.90 62.23 -10.12
CA GLU A 277 15.56 62.45 -11.41
C GLU A 277 14.56 62.92 -12.49
N GLU A 278 13.41 62.26 -12.62
CA GLU A 278 12.31 62.62 -13.56
C GLU A 278 11.76 64.05 -13.39
N ARG A 279 11.82 64.59 -12.16
CA ARG A 279 11.42 65.97 -11.83
C ARG A 279 12.55 66.98 -11.98
N GLY A 280 13.81 66.55 -11.88
CA GLY A 280 14.98 67.41 -12.08
C GLY A 280 15.16 67.87 -13.54
N GLU A 281 14.82 67.02 -14.52
CA GLU A 281 15.09 67.32 -15.94
C GLU A 281 14.06 68.23 -16.64
N LYS A 282 12.93 68.56 -16.00
CA LYS A 282 11.85 69.33 -16.64
C LYS A 282 11.88 70.84 -16.33
N GLU A 283 12.64 71.29 -15.34
CA GLU A 283 12.89 72.71 -15.05
C GLU A 283 14.39 73.06 -15.09
N MET A 284 14.98 73.18 -16.30
CA MET A 284 16.05 74.16 -16.61
C MET A 284 16.44 74.11 -18.11
N ARG A 285 15.60 74.67 -18.99
CA ARG A 285 15.99 75.01 -20.38
C ARG A 285 15.92 76.51 -20.68
N GLY A 286 16.29 77.31 -19.69
CA GLY A 286 16.47 78.76 -19.80
C GLY A 286 17.91 79.18 -19.50
N GLU A 287 18.44 80.08 -20.33
CA GLU A 287 19.53 81.02 -20.00
C GLU A 287 20.95 80.45 -19.71
N ARG A 288 21.81 80.52 -20.73
CA ARG A 288 23.23 80.95 -20.69
C ARG A 288 23.97 80.95 -19.32
N GLY A 289 24.96 80.07 -19.12
CA GLY A 289 25.86 80.11 -17.95
C GLY A 289 27.24 79.46 -18.16
N VAL A 290 28.28 80.30 -18.12
CA VAL A 290 29.72 80.05 -18.28
C VAL A 290 30.36 79.31 -17.08
N GLN A 291 31.51 78.62 -17.29
CA GLN A 291 32.42 78.00 -16.28
C GLN A 291 31.86 76.78 -15.49
N GLY A 292 32.70 75.88 -14.95
CA GLY A 292 34.15 75.69 -15.12
C GLY A 292 34.84 74.86 -14.01
N SER A 293 35.90 74.13 -14.39
CA SER A 293 37.01 73.63 -13.55
C SER A 293 36.80 72.60 -12.40
N GLU A 294 37.37 71.41 -12.64
CA GLU A 294 38.40 70.73 -11.81
C GLU A 294 38.12 70.09 -10.43
N SER A 295 38.96 69.08 -10.16
CA SER A 295 39.43 68.60 -8.84
C SER A 295 38.48 67.78 -7.93
N SER A 296 38.95 66.80 -7.15
CA SER A 296 40.25 66.08 -7.17
C SER A 296 40.27 64.87 -6.21
N ARG A 297 41.16 63.90 -6.49
CA ARG A 297 42.08 63.26 -5.51
C ARG A 297 41.51 62.61 -4.23
N GLY A 298 41.46 61.28 -4.25
CA GLY A 298 42.55 60.48 -3.66
C GLY A 298 42.35 59.86 -2.26
N GLU A 299 43.11 58.79 -2.03
CA GLU A 299 43.38 58.12 -0.73
C GLU A 299 42.15 57.42 -0.08
N GLY A 300 42.29 56.32 0.67
CA GLY A 300 43.47 55.52 0.98
C GLY A 300 43.12 54.32 1.89
N GLU A 301 44.17 53.68 2.42
CA GLU A 301 44.16 52.69 3.51
C GLU A 301 43.47 51.33 3.30
N GLY A 302 44.29 50.27 3.37
CA GLY A 302 43.90 48.97 3.88
C GLY A 302 44.98 48.48 4.85
N THR A 303 44.60 47.80 5.93
CA THR A 303 45.57 47.24 6.89
C THR A 303 45.21 45.81 7.29
N ALA A 304 46.20 44.92 7.30
CA ALA A 304 46.06 43.55 7.79
C ALA A 304 47.22 43.22 8.75
N ARG A 305 46.97 42.40 9.79
CA ARG A 305 47.86 41.34 10.34
C ARG A 305 47.41 40.82 11.71
N ARG A 306 47.46 39.48 11.86
CA ARG A 306 47.97 38.63 12.99
C ARG A 306 47.58 39.00 14.45
N GLY A 307 47.22 38.08 15.34
CA GLY A 307 47.17 36.60 15.30
C GLY A 307 47.77 35.97 16.59
N LEU A 308 47.55 34.66 16.81
CA LEU A 308 48.05 33.84 17.96
C LEU A 308 47.33 34.09 19.31
N ASP A 309 47.05 33.12 20.21
CA ASP A 309 47.23 31.64 20.22
C ASP A 309 46.23 30.95 21.19
N SER A 310 46.02 29.62 21.02
CA SER A 310 45.61 28.57 22.00
C SER A 310 44.44 28.78 23.01
N GLU A 311 43.63 27.78 23.43
CA GLU A 311 43.57 26.33 23.16
C GLU A 311 42.23 25.71 23.64
N ARG A 312 42.01 24.42 23.35
CA ARG A 312 40.83 23.56 23.72
C ARG A 312 39.53 23.91 22.96
N GLY A 313 38.71 22.94 22.54
CA GLY A 313 38.91 21.49 22.50
C GLY A 313 37.61 20.73 22.14
N ALA A 314 37.74 19.67 21.33
CA ALA A 314 36.71 18.71 20.91
C ALA A 314 35.57 19.17 19.95
N ASN A 315 35.33 18.29 18.96
CA ASN A 315 34.11 18.10 18.16
C ASN A 315 33.83 19.09 17.00
N ILE A 316 34.52 18.84 15.88
CA ILE A 316 34.20 19.43 14.56
C ILE A 316 33.20 18.51 13.82
N ILE A 317 31.95 18.96 13.69
CA ILE A 317 31.09 18.52 12.57
C ILE A 317 31.41 19.45 11.39
N ARG A 318 31.94 18.89 10.30
CA ARG A 318 32.14 19.61 9.02
C ARG A 318 31.40 18.88 7.90
N THR A 319 30.10 19.16 7.79
CA THR A 319 29.41 19.03 6.51
C THR A 319 29.99 20.05 5.54
N GLN A 320 30.65 19.59 4.48
CA GLN A 320 31.02 20.48 3.37
C GLN A 320 29.75 20.89 2.63
N ARG A 321 29.59 22.19 2.42
CA ARG A 321 28.68 22.73 1.40
C ARG A 321 29.49 22.95 0.13
N GLU A 322 29.13 22.27 -0.94
CA GLU A 322 29.38 22.76 -2.30
C GLU A 322 28.03 23.15 -2.91
N ALA A 323 28.03 24.04 -3.90
CA ALA A 323 26.83 24.76 -4.34
C ALA A 323 26.68 24.77 -5.87
N GLY A 324 25.43 24.77 -6.34
CA GLY A 324 25.09 24.68 -7.76
C GLY A 324 25.15 23.24 -8.29
N VAL A 325 24.41 22.87 -9.33
CA VAL A 325 23.56 23.66 -10.23
C VAL A 325 22.26 22.89 -10.49
N GLY A 326 21.12 23.58 -10.43
CA GLY A 326 19.79 23.04 -10.71
C GLY A 326 18.96 24.04 -11.54
N ALA A 327 19.42 24.31 -12.76
CA ALA A 327 18.73 25.16 -13.72
C ALA A 327 18.37 24.30 -14.94
N GLU A 328 17.07 24.10 -15.16
CA GLU A 328 16.53 23.26 -16.23
C GLU A 328 16.62 23.98 -17.58
N LEU A 329 17.71 23.79 -18.32
CA LEU A 329 17.74 24.11 -19.75
C LEU A 329 17.27 22.90 -20.55
N LEU A 330 15.99 22.93 -20.94
CA LEU A 330 15.48 22.10 -22.02
C LEU A 330 15.97 22.68 -23.37
N HIS A 331 17.02 22.09 -23.93
CA HIS A 331 17.26 22.15 -25.38
C HIS A 331 16.69 20.89 -26.04
N PRO A 332 15.97 21.02 -27.19
CA PRO A 332 15.28 19.91 -27.83
C PRO A 332 16.22 18.99 -28.62
N GLU A 333 15.76 17.78 -28.94
CA GLU A 333 16.45 16.87 -29.86
C GLU A 333 16.54 17.47 -31.26
N GLU A 334 17.72 17.38 -31.87
CA GLU A 334 17.91 17.60 -33.30
C GLU A 334 17.41 16.37 -34.08
N ARG A 335 16.49 16.59 -35.03
CA ARG A 335 16.20 15.61 -36.09
C ARG A 335 16.30 16.28 -37.44
N GLU A 336 17.38 15.96 -38.15
CA GLU A 336 17.57 16.35 -39.54
C GLU A 336 16.52 15.66 -40.44
N VAL A 337 15.69 16.45 -41.11
CA VAL A 337 15.00 16.04 -42.34
C VAL A 337 15.05 17.21 -43.31
N GLU A 338 15.54 16.96 -44.52
CA GLU A 338 15.77 17.96 -45.56
C GLU A 338 14.45 18.37 -46.24
N ALA A 339 14.18 19.67 -46.36
CA ALA A 339 13.16 20.21 -47.25
C ALA A 339 13.53 21.64 -47.70
N GLU A 340 13.47 21.89 -49.01
CA GLU A 340 14.06 23.07 -49.67
C GLU A 340 13.31 24.39 -49.38
N ASP A 341 14.06 25.47 -49.20
CA ASP A 341 13.54 26.82 -48.96
C ASP A 341 13.34 27.59 -50.29
N GLN A 342 12.12 28.08 -50.56
CA GLN A 342 11.84 28.96 -51.71
C GLN A 342 11.01 30.20 -51.36
N VAL A 343 11.74 31.27 -51.02
CA VAL A 343 11.53 32.67 -51.44
C VAL A 343 10.09 33.25 -51.35
N LEU A 344 9.85 34.15 -50.38
CA LEU A 344 9.56 35.58 -50.64
C LEU A 344 9.28 36.39 -49.36
N LYS A 345 9.81 37.62 -49.30
CA LYS A 345 9.44 38.69 -48.34
C LYS A 345 8.46 39.68 -49.02
N PRO A 346 7.91 40.68 -48.31
CA PRO A 346 7.04 40.58 -47.12
C PRO A 346 5.75 41.42 -47.32
N LYS A 347 4.78 41.38 -46.38
CA LYS A 347 3.75 42.43 -46.26
C LYS A 347 3.20 42.56 -44.83
N LYS A 348 2.68 43.75 -44.54
CA LYS A 348 2.14 44.18 -43.23
C LYS A 348 0.70 43.71 -43.05
N ARG A 349 0.27 43.46 -41.80
CA ARG A 349 -0.91 44.03 -41.10
C ARG A 349 -1.17 43.28 -39.79
N GLU A 350 -1.24 43.96 -38.63
CA GLU A 350 -2.44 44.54 -37.97
C GLU A 350 -3.38 43.45 -37.40
N GLU A 351 -3.15 43.00 -36.15
CA GLU A 351 -4.10 42.11 -35.43
C GLU A 351 -4.00 42.16 -33.88
N GLU A 352 -3.96 43.37 -33.30
CA GLU A 352 -4.16 43.60 -31.86
C GLU A 352 -5.08 44.83 -31.64
N ALA A 353 -6.39 44.62 -31.36
CA ALA A 353 -7.31 45.53 -30.64
C ALA A 353 -8.82 45.17 -30.81
N GLU A 354 -9.27 44.00 -30.37
CA GLU A 354 -10.71 43.74 -30.13
C GLU A 354 -11.03 43.62 -28.65
N CYS A 355 -11.25 44.76 -27.96
CA CYS A 355 -11.98 44.79 -26.68
C CYS A 355 -12.41 46.18 -26.18
N GLU A 356 -12.86 47.12 -27.04
CA GLU A 356 -13.34 48.44 -26.54
C GLU A 356 -14.40 49.14 -27.43
N LYS A 357 -15.60 48.54 -27.57
CA LYS A 357 -16.66 49.14 -28.42
C LYS A 357 -18.14 48.85 -28.09
N ILE A 358 -18.55 48.85 -26.81
CA ILE A 358 -19.98 48.83 -26.42
C ILE A 358 -20.29 49.89 -25.35
N GLU A 359 -20.05 51.17 -25.64
CA GLU A 359 -20.37 52.25 -24.66
C GLU A 359 -20.69 53.65 -25.26
N ARG A 360 -21.10 53.75 -26.54
CA ARG A 360 -21.40 55.07 -27.18
C ARG A 360 -22.69 55.16 -28.02
N GLU A 361 -23.67 54.29 -27.77
CA GLU A 361 -24.98 54.33 -28.48
C GLU A 361 -26.14 54.91 -27.64
N ILE A 362 -25.84 55.75 -26.64
CA ILE A 362 -26.84 56.58 -25.94
C ILE A 362 -26.47 58.07 -26.10
N LYS A 363 -26.76 58.65 -27.28
CA LYS A 363 -26.88 60.12 -27.44
C LYS A 363 -27.54 60.67 -28.71
N HIS A 364 -27.89 59.86 -29.71
CA HIS A 364 -28.65 60.31 -30.88
C HIS A 364 -29.74 59.32 -31.27
N VAL A 365 -30.99 59.65 -30.89
CA VAL A 365 -32.27 59.51 -31.65
C VAL A 365 -33.42 59.80 -30.66
N THR A 366 -33.59 61.08 -30.32
CA THR A 366 -34.74 61.62 -29.57
C THR A 366 -35.05 63.03 -30.08
N ASN A 367 -35.38 63.14 -31.37
CA ASN A 367 -35.79 64.40 -32.00
C ASN A 367 -36.54 64.14 -33.31
N GLU A 368 -37.80 63.71 -33.21
CA GLU A 368 -38.85 63.95 -34.21
C GLU A 368 -40.21 63.45 -33.68
N LYS A 369 -41.31 64.08 -34.12
CA LYS A 369 -42.71 63.70 -33.84
C LYS A 369 -43.28 63.94 -32.42
N GLU A 370 -43.04 65.13 -31.86
CA GLU A 370 -44.08 65.84 -31.11
C GLU A 370 -44.30 67.23 -31.70
N LYS A 371 -45.38 67.40 -32.48
CA LYS A 371 -46.10 68.65 -32.83
C LYS A 371 -47.07 68.39 -33.99
N ASP A 372 -48.27 67.92 -33.65
CA ASP A 372 -49.46 68.15 -34.47
C ASP A 372 -50.71 68.00 -33.60
N LEU A 373 -51.76 68.76 -33.94
CA LEU A 373 -53.03 68.92 -33.20
C LEU A 373 -52.91 69.62 -31.82
N GLY A 374 -53.94 70.41 -31.45
CA GLY A 374 -54.18 70.76 -30.02
C GLY A 374 -54.19 72.23 -29.57
N LYS A 375 -54.12 73.24 -30.45
CA LYS A 375 -54.42 74.64 -30.06
C LYS A 375 -55.39 75.34 -31.01
N ALA A 376 -56.65 75.43 -30.58
CA ALA A 376 -57.70 76.20 -31.23
C ALA A 376 -57.83 77.59 -30.58
N ASP A 377 -56.79 78.43 -30.70
CA ASP A 377 -56.91 79.85 -30.39
C ASP A 377 -57.66 80.55 -31.54
N ILE A 378 -58.83 81.14 -31.23
CA ILE A 378 -59.79 81.61 -32.25
C ILE A 378 -59.38 82.94 -32.85
N ASP A 379 -59.35 82.94 -34.18
CA ASP A 379 -59.13 84.07 -35.08
C ASP A 379 -60.18 85.19 -34.87
N ARG A 380 -59.90 86.19 -34.02
CA ARG A 380 -60.63 87.47 -34.03
C ARG A 380 -59.94 88.47 -34.94
N LYS A 381 -60.29 88.38 -36.23
CA LYS A 381 -60.07 89.45 -37.20
C LYS A 381 -60.92 90.66 -36.83
N GLU A 382 -60.33 91.68 -36.21
CA GLU A 382 -60.92 93.01 -36.16
C GLU A 382 -60.78 93.66 -37.55
N ILE A 383 -61.90 93.74 -38.27
CA ILE A 383 -62.00 94.45 -39.55
C ILE A 383 -62.44 95.88 -39.27
N GLN A 384 -61.83 96.84 -39.96
CA GLN A 384 -62.09 98.27 -39.80
C GLN A 384 -63.46 98.66 -40.36
N ASP A 385 -64.14 99.55 -39.62
CA ASP A 385 -65.09 100.57 -40.13
C ASP A 385 -66.43 100.09 -40.76
N PRO A 386 -67.52 100.90 -40.75
CA PRO A 386 -67.50 102.37 -40.63
C PRO A 386 -68.44 103.03 -39.59
N SER A 387 -68.09 104.28 -39.28
CA SER A 387 -68.95 105.33 -38.72
C SER A 387 -70.18 105.60 -39.61
N PRO A 388 -71.27 106.22 -39.08
CA PRO A 388 -71.27 107.69 -39.02
C PRO A 388 -72.06 108.33 -37.84
N ALA A 389 -71.83 109.64 -37.69
CA ALA A 389 -72.74 110.67 -37.13
C ALA A 389 -73.12 110.60 -35.62
N THR A 390 -73.06 111.69 -34.85
CA THR A 390 -72.52 113.05 -35.12
C THR A 390 -72.18 113.75 -33.80
N GLU A 391 -71.05 114.46 -33.73
CA GLU A 391 -71.06 115.73 -33.00
C GLU A 391 -71.85 116.75 -33.86
N GLU A 392 -72.83 117.44 -33.29
CA GLU A 392 -73.12 118.82 -33.71
C GLU A 392 -73.17 119.75 -32.50
N LYS A 393 -72.50 120.89 -32.67
CA LYS A 393 -72.42 121.98 -31.70
C LYS A 393 -73.42 123.07 -32.11
N LYS A 394 -73.68 124.02 -31.19
CA LYS A 394 -74.27 125.37 -31.41
C LYS A 394 -75.80 125.51 -31.32
N LEU A 395 -76.23 126.21 -30.26
CA LEU A 395 -77.21 127.31 -30.34
C LEU A 395 -76.81 128.28 -31.50
N PRO A 396 -77.75 128.89 -32.26
CA PRO A 396 -78.58 129.94 -31.66
C PRO A 396 -79.97 130.26 -32.29
N LYS A 397 -80.71 131.14 -31.58
CA LYS A 397 -81.52 132.31 -32.04
C LYS A 397 -82.05 132.29 -33.49
N THR A 398 -83.31 132.63 -33.77
CA THR A 398 -83.99 133.90 -33.39
C THR A 398 -85.49 133.70 -33.09
N LYS A 399 -86.16 134.59 -32.32
CA LYS A 399 -86.95 135.78 -32.75
C LYS A 399 -87.77 135.58 -34.05
N GLU A 400 -88.98 136.13 -34.23
CA GLU A 400 -89.68 137.27 -33.60
C GLU A 400 -91.17 136.91 -33.29
N ARG A 401 -92.04 137.73 -32.70
CA ARG A 401 -91.98 139.14 -32.30
C ARG A 401 -92.94 139.42 -31.13
N ASP A 402 -92.66 140.48 -30.39
CA ASP A 402 -93.65 141.17 -29.55
C ASP A 402 -94.87 141.62 -30.35
N GLU A 403 -96.04 141.71 -29.69
CA GLU A 403 -96.75 142.98 -29.72
C GLU A 403 -97.53 143.19 -28.40
N LYS A 404 -97.25 144.33 -27.75
CA LYS A 404 -98.03 144.89 -26.64
C LYS A 404 -98.78 146.08 -27.22
N GLU A 405 -100.02 146.28 -26.80
CA GLU A 405 -100.55 147.53 -26.23
C GLU A 405 -102.03 147.28 -25.86
N LYS A 406 -102.48 147.52 -24.62
CA LYS A 406 -102.66 148.81 -23.91
C LYS A 406 -103.61 149.77 -24.63
N SER A 407 -104.77 150.01 -24.04
CA SER A 407 -105.30 151.33 -23.62
C SER A 407 -106.78 151.19 -23.27
N VAL A 408 -107.44 152.09 -22.52
CA VAL A 408 -107.10 152.90 -21.32
C VAL A 408 -108.46 153.23 -20.66
N GLU A 409 -108.46 153.78 -19.44
CA GLU A 409 -109.69 154.19 -18.74
C GLU A 409 -110.54 155.22 -19.53
N LEU A 410 -111.85 155.32 -19.21
CA LEU A 410 -112.41 156.52 -18.57
C LEU A 410 -113.87 156.31 -18.12
N SER A 411 -114.45 157.31 -17.46
CA SER A 411 -115.60 157.18 -16.53
C SER A 411 -116.85 157.98 -16.94
N GLU A 412 -117.95 157.71 -16.22
CA GLU A 412 -119.16 158.56 -16.10
C GLU A 412 -120.06 158.66 -17.37
N LYS A 413 -121.35 159.06 -17.33
CA LYS A 413 -122.14 159.71 -16.28
C LYS A 413 -123.66 159.35 -16.36
N ASP A 414 -124.47 159.95 -15.49
CA ASP A 414 -125.93 159.75 -15.35
C ASP A 414 -126.78 160.11 -16.58
N VAL A 415 -128.02 159.57 -16.64
CA VAL A 415 -129.30 160.32 -16.72
C VAL A 415 -130.51 159.37 -16.74
N CYS A 416 -131.62 159.77 -16.10
CA CYS A 416 -132.89 159.02 -16.09
C CYS A 416 -133.76 159.29 -17.34
N VAL A 417 -134.61 158.33 -17.75
CA VAL A 417 -136.03 158.50 -18.18
C VAL A 417 -136.66 157.15 -18.60
N PHE A 418 -137.94 156.93 -18.27
CA PHE A 418 -138.81 155.81 -18.71
C PHE A 418 -139.61 156.19 -20.00
N PRO A 419 -140.28 155.26 -20.72
CA PRO A 419 -139.94 153.87 -21.06
C PRO A 419 -140.22 153.52 -22.56
N GLY A 420 -139.94 152.27 -22.97
CA GLY A 420 -140.45 151.68 -24.22
C GLY A 420 -140.21 150.16 -24.28
N PRO A 421 -141.24 149.29 -24.41
CA PRO A 421 -141.14 147.88 -23.98
C PRO A 421 -140.46 146.89 -24.95
N ASP A 422 -140.17 147.27 -26.20
CA ASP A 422 -139.79 146.28 -27.24
C ASP A 422 -138.31 145.86 -27.27
N VAL A 423 -137.44 146.45 -26.44
CA VAL A 423 -135.98 146.28 -26.54
C VAL A 423 -135.42 145.16 -25.64
N GLU A 424 -136.02 144.89 -24.48
CA GLU A 424 -135.43 144.02 -23.43
C GLU A 424 -135.34 142.54 -23.83
N ARG A 425 -136.21 142.06 -24.73
CA ARG A 425 -136.19 140.68 -25.22
C ARG A 425 -134.93 140.33 -26.01
N LEU A 426 -134.54 141.19 -26.96
CA LEU A 426 -133.42 140.91 -27.86
C LEU A 426 -132.08 140.84 -27.12
N ALA A 427 -131.90 141.64 -26.07
CA ALA A 427 -130.72 141.56 -25.20
C ALA A 427 -130.65 140.21 -24.46
N SER A 428 -131.80 139.73 -23.95
CA SER A 428 -131.90 138.48 -23.21
C SER A 428 -131.60 137.26 -24.09
N GLU A 429 -132.16 137.22 -25.30
CA GLU A 429 -131.94 136.14 -26.29
C GLU A 429 -130.47 136.07 -26.74
N LEU A 430 -129.81 137.23 -26.94
CA LEU A 430 -128.40 137.31 -27.33
C LEU A 430 -127.45 136.92 -26.19
N GLN A 431 -127.77 137.29 -24.94
CA GLN A 431 -126.98 136.89 -23.77
C GLN A 431 -127.05 135.38 -23.50
N GLN A 432 -128.21 134.73 -23.70
CA GLN A 432 -128.32 133.27 -23.63
C GLN A 432 -127.43 132.58 -24.68
N ALA A 433 -127.43 133.08 -25.93
CA ALA A 433 -126.58 132.55 -26.99
C ALA A 433 -125.07 132.70 -26.69
N LEU A 434 -124.66 133.79 -26.05
CA LEU A 434 -123.29 133.99 -25.58
C LEU A 434 -122.93 133.00 -24.46
N GLU A 435 -123.79 132.83 -23.45
CA GLU A 435 -123.54 131.84 -22.40
C GLU A 435 -123.49 130.41 -22.95
N GLU A 436 -124.32 130.06 -23.94
CA GLU A 436 -124.25 128.75 -24.61
C GLU A 436 -122.98 128.57 -25.43
N ALA A 437 -122.49 129.62 -26.09
CA ALA A 437 -121.18 129.61 -26.74
C ALA A 437 -120.04 129.41 -25.73
N ASP A 438 -120.05 130.10 -24.58
CA ASP A 438 -119.05 129.92 -23.51
C ASP A 438 -119.13 128.52 -22.86
N LYS A 439 -120.33 127.96 -22.69
CA LYS A 439 -120.53 126.57 -22.26
C LYS A 439 -119.96 125.58 -23.30
N GLN A 440 -120.12 125.84 -24.59
CA GLN A 440 -119.51 125.02 -25.65
C GLN A 440 -117.98 125.18 -25.72
N VAL A 441 -117.45 126.41 -25.56
CA VAL A 441 -116.01 126.70 -25.54
C VAL A 441 -115.34 126.05 -24.33
N SER A 442 -115.92 126.15 -23.15
CA SER A 442 -115.40 125.49 -21.95
C SER A 442 -115.40 123.97 -22.10
N VAL A 443 -116.49 123.34 -22.55
CA VAL A 443 -116.52 121.89 -22.87
C VAL A 443 -115.46 121.51 -23.93
N ALA A 444 -115.24 122.35 -24.95
CA ALA A 444 -114.20 122.11 -25.96
C ALA A 444 -112.78 122.25 -25.39
N GLN A 445 -112.53 123.18 -24.47
CA GLN A 445 -111.25 123.29 -23.74
C GLN A 445 -111.04 122.09 -22.81
N ASP A 446 -112.09 121.63 -22.15
CA ASP A 446 -112.09 120.47 -21.25
C ASP A 446 -111.76 119.18 -22.01
N LEU A 447 -112.40 118.97 -23.17
CA LEU A 447 -112.12 117.85 -24.07
C LEU A 447 -110.71 117.93 -24.67
N ARG A 448 -110.22 119.12 -25.05
CA ARG A 448 -108.82 119.32 -25.48
C ARG A 448 -107.82 118.99 -24.38
N SER A 449 -108.11 119.36 -23.14
CA SER A 449 -107.27 119.08 -21.97
C SER A 449 -107.22 117.58 -21.66
N LYS A 450 -108.39 116.93 -21.62
CA LYS A 450 -108.54 115.47 -21.46
C LYS A 450 -107.84 114.70 -22.57
N LEU A 451 -107.95 115.14 -23.83
CA LEU A 451 -107.26 114.52 -24.97
C LEU A 451 -105.74 114.76 -24.92
N GLY A 452 -105.30 115.92 -24.45
CA GLY A 452 -103.88 116.22 -24.18
C GLY A 452 -103.29 115.42 -23.00
N GLU A 453 -104.09 115.07 -22.00
CA GLU A 453 -103.71 114.07 -20.99
C GLU A 453 -103.63 112.67 -21.57
N GLN A 454 -104.63 112.23 -22.34
CA GLN A 454 -104.61 110.89 -22.95
C GLN A 454 -103.43 110.72 -23.91
N ARG A 455 -103.06 111.76 -24.68
CA ARG A 455 -101.82 111.77 -25.49
C ARG A 455 -100.55 111.65 -24.65
N ARG A 456 -100.47 112.34 -23.49
CA ARG A 456 -99.33 112.19 -22.56
C ARG A 456 -99.27 110.79 -21.95
N LYS A 457 -100.40 110.25 -21.50
CA LYS A 457 -100.53 108.90 -20.92
C LYS A 457 -100.19 107.80 -21.95
N ALA A 458 -100.61 107.97 -23.19
CA ALA A 458 -100.24 107.09 -24.31
C ALA A 458 -98.73 107.16 -24.60
N TRP A 459 -98.16 108.36 -24.74
CA TRP A 459 -96.72 108.53 -24.96
C TRP A 459 -95.88 107.99 -23.79
N GLU A 460 -96.29 108.20 -22.54
CA GLU A 460 -95.64 107.58 -21.37
C GLU A 460 -95.70 106.05 -21.42
N ALA A 461 -96.80 105.46 -21.89
CA ALA A 461 -96.93 104.02 -22.07
C ALA A 461 -96.03 103.51 -23.21
N GLU A 462 -95.96 104.23 -24.33
CA GLU A 462 -95.05 103.93 -25.45
C GLU A 462 -93.58 103.98 -25.00
N GLN A 463 -93.16 105.01 -24.26
CA GLN A 463 -91.81 105.09 -23.70
C GLN A 463 -91.51 103.94 -22.72
N ARG A 464 -92.47 103.57 -21.87
CA ARG A 464 -92.33 102.40 -20.97
C ARG A 464 -92.24 101.09 -21.75
N LEU A 465 -93.00 100.93 -22.83
CA LEU A 465 -92.91 99.75 -23.70
C LEU A 465 -91.54 99.67 -24.40
N VAL A 466 -91.02 100.76 -24.96
CA VAL A 466 -89.68 100.80 -25.57
C VAL A 466 -88.57 100.45 -24.56
N LEU A 467 -88.69 100.92 -23.31
CA LEU A 467 -87.75 100.53 -22.24
C LEU A 467 -87.86 99.04 -21.89
N LEU A 468 -89.08 98.51 -21.72
CA LEU A 468 -89.33 97.09 -21.45
C LEU A 468 -88.90 96.19 -22.62
N GLU A 469 -89.01 96.64 -23.87
CA GLU A 469 -88.48 95.94 -25.04
C GLU A 469 -86.95 95.95 -25.06
N ALA A 470 -86.31 97.07 -24.74
CA ALA A 470 -84.85 97.15 -24.62
C ALA A 470 -84.31 96.28 -23.48
N GLU A 471 -85.01 96.24 -22.34
CA GLU A 471 -84.71 95.33 -21.22
C GLU A 471 -84.95 93.87 -21.61
N GLY A 472 -86.06 93.57 -22.28
CA GLY A 472 -86.34 92.23 -22.84
C GLY A 472 -85.27 91.78 -23.85
N GLN A 473 -84.75 92.68 -24.69
CA GLN A 473 -83.63 92.39 -25.58
C GLN A 473 -82.31 92.16 -24.83
N ARG A 474 -82.02 92.96 -23.79
CA ARG A 474 -80.84 92.77 -22.91
C ARG A 474 -80.93 91.41 -22.19
N LEU A 475 -82.08 91.07 -21.64
CA LEU A 475 -82.33 89.79 -20.97
C LEU A 475 -82.21 88.62 -21.95
N ARG A 476 -82.76 88.71 -23.17
CA ARG A 476 -82.55 87.69 -24.23
C ARG A 476 -81.06 87.47 -24.51
N LYS A 477 -80.30 88.56 -24.73
CA LYS A 477 -78.84 88.49 -24.94
C LYS A 477 -78.10 87.87 -23.75
N ALA A 478 -78.50 88.20 -22.52
CA ALA A 478 -77.94 87.60 -21.31
C ALA A 478 -78.30 86.10 -21.17
N THR A 479 -79.51 85.67 -21.55
CA THR A 479 -79.86 84.25 -21.58
C THR A 479 -79.13 83.48 -22.69
N GLN A 480 -78.82 84.14 -23.82
CA GLN A 480 -78.02 83.57 -24.89
C GLN A 480 -76.57 83.38 -24.46
N SER A 481 -75.91 84.40 -23.89
CA SER A 481 -74.54 84.27 -23.39
C SER A 481 -74.41 83.31 -22.21
N LEU A 482 -75.43 83.23 -21.33
CA LEU A 482 -75.48 82.19 -20.29
C LEU A 482 -75.67 80.78 -20.85
N ALA A 483 -76.40 80.62 -21.96
CA ALA A 483 -76.53 79.33 -22.64
C ALA A 483 -75.26 78.96 -23.43
N GLU A 484 -74.52 79.94 -23.97
CA GLU A 484 -73.20 79.75 -24.57
C GLU A 484 -72.17 79.34 -23.51
N ALA A 485 -72.12 80.04 -22.37
CA ALA A 485 -71.27 79.70 -21.24
C ALA A 485 -71.58 78.31 -20.65
N ARG A 486 -72.87 77.91 -20.60
CA ARG A 486 -73.26 76.53 -20.21
C ARG A 486 -72.69 75.48 -21.17
N ARG A 487 -72.83 75.67 -22.49
CA ARG A 487 -72.25 74.75 -23.48
C ARG A 487 -70.73 74.70 -23.41
N GLN A 488 -70.07 75.83 -23.13
CA GLN A 488 -68.62 75.86 -22.90
C GLN A 488 -68.23 75.07 -21.64
N ILE A 489 -69.00 75.17 -20.56
CA ILE A 489 -68.80 74.36 -19.35
C ILE A 489 -69.05 72.87 -19.63
N GLU A 490 -70.10 72.53 -20.40
CA GLU A 490 -70.41 71.15 -20.80
C GLU A 490 -69.28 70.53 -21.66
N VAL A 491 -68.71 71.29 -22.60
CA VAL A 491 -67.54 70.88 -23.39
C VAL A 491 -66.31 70.71 -22.51
N LEU A 492 -65.97 71.68 -21.66
CA LEU A 492 -64.84 71.59 -20.72
C LEU A 492 -65.00 70.44 -19.70
N GLN A 493 -66.24 70.07 -19.35
CA GLN A 493 -66.53 68.89 -18.53
C GLN A 493 -66.30 67.58 -19.30
N ALA A 494 -66.70 67.51 -20.57
CA ALA A 494 -66.42 66.35 -21.42
C ALA A 494 -64.91 66.18 -21.68
N GLU A 495 -64.20 67.26 -21.99
CA GLU A 495 -62.74 67.29 -22.13
C GLU A 495 -62.05 66.87 -20.82
N ARG A 496 -62.49 67.39 -19.67
CA ARG A 496 -61.97 66.97 -18.34
C ARG A 496 -62.15 65.48 -18.10
N LEU A 497 -63.31 64.91 -18.44
CA LEU A 497 -63.57 63.47 -18.30
C LEU A 497 -62.69 62.63 -19.25
N GLN A 498 -62.46 63.09 -20.48
CA GLN A 498 -61.54 62.44 -21.42
C GLN A 498 -60.10 62.45 -20.88
N MET A 499 -59.62 63.59 -20.35
CA MET A 499 -58.30 63.66 -19.71
C MET A 499 -58.21 62.76 -18.46
N GLU A 500 -59.30 62.59 -17.70
CA GLU A 500 -59.35 61.67 -16.57
C GLU A 500 -59.30 60.18 -17.00
N GLU A 501 -59.99 59.81 -18.09
CA GLU A 501 -59.84 58.48 -18.70
C GLU A 501 -58.41 58.23 -19.21
N GLU A 502 -57.79 59.19 -19.89
CA GLU A 502 -56.42 59.07 -20.39
C GLU A 502 -55.40 58.97 -19.26
N LEU A 503 -55.56 59.75 -18.18
CA LEU A 503 -54.74 59.62 -16.97
C LEU A 503 -54.91 58.24 -16.32
N CYS A 504 -56.11 57.66 -16.32
CA CYS A 504 -56.33 56.29 -15.85
C CYS A 504 -55.66 55.24 -16.76
N ARG A 505 -55.77 55.38 -18.09
CA ARG A 505 -55.07 54.51 -19.06
C ARG A 505 -53.55 54.57 -18.85
N LEU A 506 -52.97 55.77 -18.82
CA LEU A 506 -51.53 55.98 -18.62
C LEU A 506 -51.04 55.47 -17.27
N ARG A 507 -51.83 55.59 -16.19
CA ARG A 507 -51.50 54.97 -14.88
C ARG A 507 -51.42 53.46 -14.98
N SER A 508 -52.44 52.81 -15.58
CA SER A 508 -52.46 51.35 -15.74
C SER A 508 -51.30 50.85 -16.63
N GLN A 509 -50.90 51.63 -17.64
CA GLN A 509 -49.75 51.32 -18.49
C GLN A 509 -48.42 51.48 -17.75
N ALA A 510 -48.26 52.53 -16.94
CA ALA A 510 -47.09 52.73 -16.09
C ALA A 510 -47.00 51.67 -14.97
N GLU A 511 -48.13 51.20 -14.45
CA GLU A 511 -48.19 50.08 -13.51
C GLU A 511 -47.79 48.76 -14.19
N LEU A 512 -48.31 48.46 -15.39
CA LEU A 512 -47.87 47.32 -16.19
C LEU A 512 -46.36 47.37 -16.48
N GLN A 513 -45.81 48.53 -16.83
CA GLN A 513 -44.38 48.72 -17.06
C GLN A 513 -43.53 48.50 -15.78
N ARG A 514 -44.02 48.92 -14.61
CA ARG A 514 -43.37 48.61 -13.31
C ARG A 514 -43.37 47.12 -13.01
N MET A 515 -44.50 46.44 -13.25
CA MET A 515 -44.60 44.99 -13.07
C MET A 515 -43.66 44.26 -14.04
N GLN A 516 -43.62 44.64 -15.32
CA GLN A 516 -42.67 44.12 -16.31
C GLN A 516 -41.22 44.35 -15.89
N ALA A 517 -40.86 45.55 -15.42
CA ALA A 517 -39.51 45.84 -14.93
C ALA A 517 -39.14 44.98 -13.70
N SER A 518 -40.08 44.74 -12.78
CA SER A 518 -39.83 43.86 -11.63
C SER A 518 -39.63 42.39 -12.03
N VAL A 519 -40.39 41.89 -13.01
CA VAL A 519 -40.24 40.53 -13.56
C VAL A 519 -38.92 40.38 -14.32
N ILE A 520 -38.51 41.39 -15.09
CA ILE A 520 -37.19 41.41 -15.76
C ILE A 520 -36.08 41.35 -14.70
N ALA A 521 -36.13 42.19 -13.65
CA ALA A 521 -35.13 42.19 -12.59
C ALA A 521 -35.03 40.85 -11.84
N THR A 522 -36.15 40.15 -11.61
CA THR A 522 -36.12 38.79 -11.03
C THR A 522 -35.50 37.77 -11.97
N LEU A 523 -35.85 37.79 -13.27
CA LEU A 523 -35.29 36.88 -14.27
C LEU A 523 -33.80 37.13 -14.54
N GLU A 524 -33.35 38.38 -14.47
CA GLU A 524 -31.92 38.74 -14.53
C GLU A 524 -31.17 38.25 -13.28
N GLY A 525 -31.79 38.33 -12.10
CA GLY A 525 -31.26 37.75 -10.87
C GLY A 525 -31.11 36.23 -10.94
N GLU A 526 -32.18 35.52 -11.33
CA GLU A 526 -32.22 34.07 -11.54
C GLU A 526 -31.19 33.61 -12.58
N ARG A 527 -31.11 34.31 -13.71
CA ARG A 527 -30.09 34.07 -14.74
C ARG A 527 -28.68 34.24 -14.17
N ALA A 528 -28.43 35.30 -13.40
CA ALA A 528 -27.11 35.52 -12.81
C ALA A 528 -26.77 34.47 -11.74
N THR A 529 -27.73 33.88 -11.04
CA THR A 529 -27.46 32.71 -10.17
C THR A 529 -27.12 31.46 -11.00
N LEU A 530 -27.89 31.16 -12.04
CA LEU A 530 -27.64 30.02 -12.94
C LEU A 530 -26.31 30.13 -13.70
N GLU A 531 -25.88 31.34 -14.07
CA GLU A 531 -24.58 31.56 -14.70
C GLU A 531 -23.40 31.28 -13.74
N ARG A 532 -23.54 31.63 -12.45
CA ARG A 532 -22.57 31.27 -11.40
C ARG A 532 -22.55 29.78 -11.10
N GLU A 533 -23.72 29.13 -11.01
CA GLU A 533 -23.83 27.67 -10.83
C GLU A 533 -23.21 26.91 -12.01
N ARG A 534 -23.43 27.36 -13.24
CA ARG A 534 -22.75 26.84 -14.43
C ARG A 534 -21.23 26.97 -14.34
N GLU A 535 -20.72 28.03 -13.71
CA GLU A 535 -19.28 28.26 -13.55
C GLU A 535 -18.66 27.43 -12.42
N THR A 536 -19.35 27.22 -11.31
CA THR A 536 -18.92 26.26 -10.28
C THR A 536 -19.02 24.80 -10.75
N LEU A 537 -20.01 24.47 -11.58
CA LEU A 537 -20.08 23.16 -12.25
C LEU A 537 -18.97 22.98 -13.30
N ARG A 538 -18.56 24.03 -14.02
CA ARG A 538 -17.40 23.97 -14.91
C ARG A 538 -16.11 23.72 -14.15
N SER A 539 -15.85 24.44 -13.05
CA SER A 539 -14.65 24.21 -12.24
C SER A 539 -14.66 22.86 -11.51
N SER A 540 -15.83 22.32 -11.14
CA SER A 540 -15.93 20.93 -10.64
C SER A 540 -15.63 19.90 -11.73
N VAL A 541 -16.09 20.10 -12.97
CA VAL A 541 -15.75 19.23 -14.11
C VAL A 541 -14.26 19.32 -14.46
N ASP A 542 -13.64 20.50 -14.42
CA ASP A 542 -12.21 20.63 -14.73
C ASP A 542 -11.31 20.11 -13.59
N THR A 543 -11.70 20.24 -12.32
CA THR A 543 -11.01 19.55 -11.22
C THR A 543 -11.15 18.03 -11.33
N LEU A 544 -12.34 17.51 -11.64
CA LEU A 544 -12.54 16.07 -11.94
C LEU A 544 -11.69 15.60 -13.12
N ARG A 545 -11.55 16.38 -14.20
CA ARG A 545 -10.63 16.08 -15.32
C ARG A 545 -9.16 16.04 -14.88
N THR A 546 -8.73 16.92 -13.97
CA THR A 546 -7.37 16.84 -13.41
C THR A 546 -7.17 15.65 -12.46
N ALA A 547 -8.23 15.24 -11.75
CA ALA A 547 -8.20 14.03 -10.93
C ALA A 547 -8.15 12.77 -11.81
N GLN A 548 -8.92 12.71 -12.90
CA GLN A 548 -8.86 11.64 -13.89
C GLN A 548 -7.45 11.49 -14.47
N ARG A 549 -6.84 12.58 -14.96
CA ARG A 549 -5.45 12.55 -15.49
C ARG A 549 -4.42 12.04 -14.47
N LYS A 550 -4.63 12.32 -13.17
CA LYS A 550 -3.80 11.77 -12.09
C LYS A 550 -4.09 10.28 -11.86
N GLY A 551 -5.34 9.85 -12.00
CA GLY A 551 -5.73 8.44 -12.06
C GLY A 551 -5.02 7.71 -13.20
N ASP A 552 -5.18 8.19 -14.44
CA ASP A 552 -4.51 7.66 -15.64
C ASP A 552 -2.98 7.55 -15.43
N GLN A 553 -2.37 8.56 -14.82
CA GLN A 553 -0.93 8.58 -14.50
C GLN A 553 -0.55 7.53 -13.43
N LEU A 554 -1.38 7.33 -12.40
CA LEU A 554 -1.18 6.30 -11.37
C LEU A 554 -1.46 4.88 -11.89
N GLU A 555 -2.37 4.73 -12.84
CA GLU A 555 -2.56 3.48 -13.58
C GLU A 555 -1.32 3.14 -14.41
N LEU A 556 -0.73 4.12 -15.10
CA LEU A 556 0.53 3.91 -15.83
C LEU A 556 1.70 3.56 -14.91
N THR A 557 1.87 4.21 -13.75
CA THR A 557 2.95 3.84 -12.82
C THR A 557 2.72 2.49 -12.14
N THR A 558 1.48 2.13 -11.81
CA THR A 558 1.18 0.78 -11.27
C THR A 558 1.37 -0.32 -12.31
N HIS A 559 1.10 -0.07 -13.60
CA HIS A 559 1.46 -1.01 -14.68
C HIS A 559 2.98 -1.13 -14.86
N ALA A 560 3.72 -0.03 -14.79
CA ALA A 560 5.19 -0.09 -14.83
C ALA A 560 5.77 -0.89 -13.64
N LEU A 561 5.29 -0.65 -12.42
CA LEU A 561 5.70 -1.39 -11.22
C LEU A 561 5.32 -2.88 -11.29
N ARG A 562 4.16 -3.23 -11.86
CA ARG A 562 3.79 -4.64 -12.14
C ARG A 562 4.79 -5.29 -13.10
N ALA A 563 5.15 -4.62 -14.20
CA ALA A 563 6.13 -5.13 -15.16
C ALA A 563 7.53 -5.28 -14.55
N GLU A 564 7.94 -4.37 -13.65
CA GLU A 564 9.19 -4.51 -12.90
C GLU A 564 9.14 -5.66 -11.89
N LEU A 565 8.03 -5.86 -11.18
CA LEU A 565 7.83 -7.00 -10.28
C LEU A 565 7.84 -8.34 -11.04
N GLU A 566 7.20 -8.43 -12.20
CA GLU A 566 7.30 -9.62 -13.06
C GLU A 566 8.74 -9.87 -13.52
N ARG A 567 9.47 -8.81 -13.92
CA ARG A 567 10.87 -8.91 -14.33
C ARG A 567 11.76 -9.35 -13.15
N GLN A 568 11.52 -8.84 -11.95
CA GLN A 568 12.21 -9.27 -10.74
C GLN A 568 11.87 -10.73 -10.40
N GLY A 569 10.61 -11.15 -10.52
CA GLY A 569 10.17 -12.54 -10.36
C GLY A 569 10.90 -13.49 -11.33
N ARG A 570 10.89 -13.18 -12.63
CA ARG A 570 11.63 -13.96 -13.65
C ARG A 570 13.13 -14.02 -13.36
N ASN A 571 13.73 -12.92 -12.89
CA ASN A 571 15.13 -12.90 -12.48
C ASN A 571 15.37 -13.79 -11.25
N LEU A 572 14.54 -13.72 -10.21
CA LEU A 572 14.65 -14.55 -9.00
C LEU A 572 14.43 -16.04 -9.32
N GLU A 573 13.49 -16.38 -10.20
CA GLU A 573 13.35 -17.74 -10.72
C GLU A 573 14.61 -18.21 -11.45
N SER A 574 15.27 -17.35 -12.24
CA SER A 574 16.53 -17.70 -12.91
C SER A 574 17.68 -17.89 -11.92
N SER A 575 17.82 -17.01 -10.92
CA SER A 575 18.80 -17.19 -9.83
C SER A 575 18.55 -18.49 -9.08
N ARG A 576 17.29 -18.79 -8.75
CA ARG A 576 16.91 -20.02 -8.05
C ARG A 576 17.20 -21.28 -8.89
N ARG A 577 16.97 -21.26 -10.21
CA ARG A 577 17.35 -22.39 -11.09
C ARG A 577 18.86 -22.59 -11.08
N ASN A 578 19.63 -21.51 -11.20
CA ASN A 578 21.09 -21.57 -11.11
C ASN A 578 21.58 -22.06 -9.72
N GLU A 579 20.88 -21.71 -8.64
CA GLU A 579 21.15 -22.23 -7.28
C GLU A 579 20.84 -23.73 -7.18
N GLU A 580 19.69 -24.18 -7.70
CA GLU A 580 19.31 -25.60 -7.75
C GLU A 580 20.27 -26.44 -8.62
N GLU A 581 20.80 -25.86 -9.71
CA GLU A 581 21.86 -26.43 -10.55
C GLU A 581 23.21 -26.50 -9.82
N LEU A 582 23.66 -25.41 -9.19
CA LEU A 582 24.90 -25.39 -8.40
C LEU A 582 24.85 -26.34 -7.18
N GLU A 583 23.68 -26.49 -6.54
CA GLU A 583 23.50 -27.51 -5.51
C GLU A 583 23.55 -28.93 -6.09
N ALA A 584 23.15 -29.15 -7.35
CA ALA A 584 23.31 -30.44 -8.01
C ALA A 584 24.78 -30.74 -8.32
N GLU A 585 25.53 -29.78 -8.88
CA GLU A 585 26.98 -29.89 -9.08
C GLU A 585 27.72 -30.19 -7.76
N LEU A 586 27.35 -29.50 -6.67
CA LEU A 586 27.92 -29.75 -5.33
C LEU A 586 27.59 -31.16 -4.79
N ARG A 587 26.42 -31.72 -5.11
CA ARG A 587 26.07 -33.11 -4.75
C ARG A 587 26.87 -34.12 -5.57
N GLU A 588 27.07 -33.87 -6.86
CA GLU A 588 27.88 -34.72 -7.73
C GLU A 588 29.36 -34.70 -7.29
N VAL A 589 29.94 -33.52 -7.08
CA VAL A 589 31.32 -33.38 -6.56
C VAL A 589 31.47 -34.01 -5.18
N ALA A 590 30.46 -33.95 -4.31
CA ALA A 590 30.48 -34.66 -3.03
C ALA A 590 30.54 -36.18 -3.23
N LEU A 591 29.73 -36.75 -4.13
CA LEU A 591 29.76 -38.17 -4.46
C LEU A 591 31.08 -38.60 -5.11
N GLU A 592 31.69 -37.76 -5.96
CA GLU A 592 33.03 -37.98 -6.49
C GLU A 592 34.08 -38.03 -5.37
N VAL A 593 34.08 -37.05 -4.45
CA VAL A 593 34.99 -37.02 -3.29
C VAL A 593 34.79 -38.23 -2.37
N GLU A 594 33.55 -38.68 -2.15
CA GLU A 594 33.31 -39.94 -1.44
C GLU A 594 33.82 -41.16 -2.21
N SER A 595 33.74 -41.19 -3.55
CA SER A 595 34.28 -42.28 -4.35
C SER A 595 35.81 -42.33 -4.30
N LEU A 596 36.47 -41.17 -4.35
CA LEU A 596 37.92 -41.02 -4.28
C LEU A 596 38.47 -41.33 -2.88
N THR A 597 37.75 -40.98 -1.81
CA THR A 597 38.12 -41.38 -0.44
C THR A 597 37.94 -42.88 -0.23
N ARG A 598 36.85 -43.50 -0.71
CA ARG A 598 36.70 -44.96 -0.72
C ARG A 598 37.84 -45.65 -1.48
N GLY A 599 38.22 -45.14 -2.66
CA GLY A 599 39.33 -45.67 -3.45
C GLY A 599 40.70 -45.50 -2.77
N ARG A 600 40.95 -44.34 -2.14
CA ARG A 600 42.14 -44.11 -1.30
C ARG A 600 42.22 -45.11 -0.15
N ASP A 601 41.11 -45.33 0.55
CA ASP A 601 41.08 -46.17 1.75
C ASP A 601 41.19 -47.66 1.40
N GLN A 602 40.67 -48.08 0.24
CA GLN A 602 40.96 -49.38 -0.37
C GLN A 602 42.46 -49.53 -0.70
N ALA A 603 43.06 -48.55 -1.37
CA ALA A 603 44.50 -48.57 -1.69
C ALA A 603 45.40 -48.57 -0.44
N LEU A 604 44.98 -47.93 0.66
CA LEU A 604 45.67 -48.00 1.95
C LEU A 604 45.57 -49.40 2.60
N LEU A 605 44.41 -50.06 2.49
CA LEU A 605 44.26 -51.46 2.96
C LEU A 605 45.08 -52.43 2.12
N GLU A 606 45.15 -52.23 0.80
CA GLU A 606 46.02 -53.00 -0.10
C GLU A 606 47.50 -52.76 0.19
N ALA A 607 47.92 -51.52 0.44
CA ALA A 607 49.28 -51.19 0.85
C ALA A 607 49.66 -51.88 2.18
N LEU A 608 48.82 -51.78 3.21
CA LEU A 608 49.04 -52.46 4.50
C LEU A 608 49.11 -53.98 4.35
N ARG A 609 48.30 -54.56 3.47
CA ARG A 609 48.37 -56.00 3.15
C ARG A 609 49.69 -56.36 2.46
N LEU A 610 50.11 -55.59 1.46
CA LEU A 610 51.38 -55.82 0.74
C LEU A 610 52.60 -55.60 1.65
N GLU A 611 52.52 -54.71 2.64
CA GLU A 611 53.53 -54.57 3.69
C GLU A 611 53.60 -55.81 4.59
N GLN A 612 52.46 -56.37 5.02
CA GLN A 612 52.41 -57.63 5.77
C GLN A 612 52.95 -58.82 4.96
N GLU A 613 52.58 -58.94 3.68
CA GLU A 613 53.10 -59.99 2.78
C GLU A 613 54.62 -59.85 2.56
N LYS A 614 55.12 -58.62 2.44
CA LYS A 614 56.56 -58.30 2.38
C LYS A 614 57.29 -58.63 3.69
N GLU A 615 56.72 -58.33 4.85
CA GLU A 615 57.29 -58.68 6.15
C GLU A 615 57.35 -60.19 6.36
N ALA A 616 56.30 -60.93 5.96
CA ALA A 616 56.29 -62.39 5.95
C ALA A 616 57.40 -62.96 5.05
N CYS A 617 57.50 -62.49 3.80
CA CYS A 617 58.56 -62.88 2.87
C CYS A 617 59.97 -62.55 3.41
N GLN A 618 60.15 -61.40 4.08
CA GLN A 618 61.42 -61.05 4.71
C GLN A 618 61.75 -61.98 5.90
N GLY A 619 60.74 -62.35 6.69
CA GLY A 619 60.85 -63.35 7.76
C GLY A 619 61.26 -64.74 7.25
N GLU A 620 60.69 -65.17 6.12
CA GLU A 620 61.08 -66.41 5.42
C GLU A 620 62.50 -66.33 4.86
N LEU A 621 62.89 -65.24 4.20
CA LEU A 621 64.26 -65.05 3.74
C LEU A 621 65.26 -65.10 4.90
N ASP A 622 64.94 -64.49 6.05
CA ASP A 622 65.80 -64.55 7.23
C ASP A 622 65.74 -65.88 8.00
N SER A 623 64.70 -66.71 7.83
CA SER A 623 64.72 -68.10 8.29
C SER A 623 65.60 -68.95 7.38
N GLN A 624 65.45 -68.87 6.06
CA GLN A 624 66.30 -69.55 5.08
C GLN A 624 67.77 -69.17 5.24
N ARG A 625 68.10 -67.89 5.48
CA ARG A 625 69.46 -67.43 5.79
C ARG A 625 70.02 -68.04 7.09
N LYS A 626 69.19 -68.25 8.13
CA LYS A 626 69.60 -68.92 9.38
C LYS A 626 69.87 -70.41 9.12
N GLU A 627 68.99 -71.08 8.38
CA GLU A 627 69.18 -72.48 7.98
C GLU A 627 70.40 -72.67 7.09
N GLN A 628 70.63 -71.79 6.09
CA GLN A 628 71.80 -71.83 5.23
C GLN A 628 73.08 -71.73 6.08
N ARG A 629 73.14 -70.77 7.01
CA ARG A 629 74.27 -70.65 7.95
C ARG A 629 74.43 -71.87 8.85
N GLN A 630 73.37 -72.63 9.14
CA GLN A 630 73.47 -73.91 9.84
C GLN A 630 74.03 -75.00 8.92
N ARG A 631 73.47 -75.17 7.72
CA ARG A 631 73.94 -76.11 6.69
C ARG A 631 75.42 -75.86 6.32
N GLU A 632 75.86 -74.61 6.27
CA GLU A 632 77.25 -74.21 6.08
C GLU A 632 78.17 -74.63 7.23
N ARG A 633 77.73 -74.48 8.49
CA ARG A 633 78.48 -74.97 9.67
C ARG A 633 78.55 -76.50 9.70
N GLU A 634 77.47 -77.17 9.34
CA GLU A 634 77.41 -78.63 9.24
C GLU A 634 78.30 -79.15 8.10
N ALA A 635 78.25 -78.52 6.92
CA ALA A 635 79.15 -78.80 5.82
C ALA A 635 80.62 -78.50 6.17
N ALA A 636 80.91 -77.47 6.96
CA ALA A 636 82.25 -77.19 7.45
C ALA A 636 82.75 -78.27 8.43
N ARG A 637 81.91 -78.72 9.37
CA ARG A 637 82.21 -79.87 10.27
C ARG A 637 82.45 -81.16 9.48
N LEU A 638 81.58 -81.46 8.50
CA LEU A 638 81.72 -82.63 7.64
C LEU A 638 82.98 -82.56 6.77
N ARG A 639 83.33 -81.39 6.22
CA ARG A 639 84.62 -81.18 5.52
C ARG A 639 85.81 -81.39 6.44
N GLN A 640 85.76 -80.90 7.68
CA GLN A 640 86.82 -81.12 8.67
C GLN A 640 86.96 -82.60 9.04
N GLN A 641 85.85 -83.33 9.18
CA GLN A 641 85.83 -84.78 9.40
C GLN A 641 86.34 -85.56 8.17
N LEU A 642 86.00 -85.15 6.95
CA LEU A 642 86.53 -85.73 5.71
C LEU A 642 88.03 -85.43 5.53
N GLN A 643 88.52 -84.28 5.99
CA GLN A 643 89.95 -83.96 6.00
C GLN A 643 90.72 -84.75 7.05
N SER A 644 90.18 -84.96 8.26
CA SER A 644 90.85 -85.75 9.31
C SER A 644 90.78 -87.26 9.07
N THR A 645 89.69 -87.76 8.49
CA THR A 645 89.63 -89.15 8.00
C THR A 645 90.47 -89.33 6.74
N GLY A 646 90.51 -88.33 5.84
CA GLY A 646 91.41 -88.28 4.69
C GLY A 646 92.88 -88.40 5.09
N SER A 647 93.38 -87.54 5.98
CA SER A 647 94.77 -87.63 6.44
C SER A 647 95.07 -88.89 7.25
N ALA A 648 94.11 -89.41 8.03
CA ALA A 648 94.25 -90.71 8.69
C ALA A 648 94.35 -91.87 7.68
N LEU A 649 93.60 -91.83 6.59
CA LEU A 649 93.68 -92.77 5.47
C LEU A 649 94.97 -92.60 4.66
N GLU A 650 95.43 -91.37 4.41
CA GLU A 650 96.73 -91.09 3.79
C GLU A 650 97.88 -91.65 4.63
N HIS A 651 97.89 -91.44 5.95
CA HIS A 651 98.85 -92.07 6.86
C HIS A 651 98.69 -93.60 6.93
N SER A 652 97.49 -94.14 6.75
CA SER A 652 97.28 -95.59 6.62
C SER A 652 97.84 -96.14 5.31
N ASN A 653 97.65 -95.43 4.20
CA ASN A 653 98.17 -95.78 2.88
C ASN A 653 99.69 -95.62 2.81
N GLN A 654 100.27 -94.60 3.45
CA GLN A 654 101.72 -94.44 3.59
C GLN A 654 102.34 -95.64 4.33
N ARG A 655 101.71 -96.09 5.43
CA ARG A 655 102.12 -97.31 6.16
C ARG A 655 101.89 -98.59 5.35
N ALA A 656 100.83 -98.68 4.57
CA ALA A 656 100.61 -99.80 3.65
C ALA A 656 101.71 -99.84 2.58
N CYS A 657 102.04 -98.70 1.96
CA CYS A 657 103.12 -98.60 0.98
C CYS A 657 104.50 -98.92 1.57
N SER A 658 104.80 -98.51 2.82
CA SER A 658 106.06 -98.88 3.47
C SER A 658 106.14 -100.38 3.73
N LEU A 659 105.07 -100.97 4.28
CA LEU A 659 104.94 -102.42 4.46
C LEU A 659 105.00 -103.19 3.12
N GLU A 660 104.46 -102.65 2.03
CA GLU A 660 104.65 -103.25 0.70
C GLU A 660 106.11 -103.15 0.23
N THR A 661 106.83 -102.06 0.49
CA THR A 661 108.26 -101.96 0.13
C THR A 661 109.13 -102.88 0.98
N GLU A 662 108.82 -103.04 2.27
CA GLU A 662 109.43 -104.03 3.16
C GLU A 662 109.12 -105.46 2.66
N HIS A 663 107.87 -105.76 2.30
CA HIS A 663 107.49 -107.05 1.71
C HIS A 663 108.18 -107.31 0.36
N ARG A 664 108.36 -106.29 -0.48
CA ARG A 664 109.15 -106.39 -1.74
C ARG A 664 110.63 -106.66 -1.46
N HIS A 665 111.21 -106.03 -0.43
CA HIS A 665 112.59 -106.29 0.01
C HIS A 665 112.75 -107.73 0.53
N VAL A 666 111.86 -108.17 1.42
CA VAL A 666 111.84 -109.56 1.93
C VAL A 666 111.62 -110.57 0.79
N CYS A 667 110.84 -110.23 -0.24
CA CYS A 667 110.73 -111.06 -1.45
C CYS A 667 112.04 -111.11 -2.25
N GLN A 668 112.81 -110.02 -2.30
CA GLN A 668 114.13 -109.97 -2.95
C GLN A 668 115.18 -110.79 -2.19
N GLU A 669 115.24 -110.66 -0.85
CA GLU A 669 116.07 -111.49 0.03
C GLU A 669 115.66 -112.97 -0.06
N LEU A 670 114.36 -113.26 -0.21
CA LEU A 670 113.85 -114.62 -0.44
C LEU A 670 114.25 -115.16 -1.83
N SER A 671 114.31 -114.34 -2.88
CA SER A 671 114.88 -114.78 -4.16
C SER A 671 116.39 -115.01 -4.08
N GLN A 672 117.14 -114.12 -3.43
CA GLN A 672 118.59 -114.26 -3.25
C GLN A 672 118.94 -115.53 -2.45
N SER A 673 118.20 -115.83 -1.38
CA SER A 673 118.38 -117.08 -0.64
C SER A 673 118.02 -118.32 -1.46
N LYS A 674 116.99 -118.28 -2.31
CA LYS A 674 116.69 -119.35 -3.27
C LYS A 674 117.77 -119.53 -4.33
N GLU A 675 118.36 -118.44 -4.83
CA GLU A 675 119.49 -118.46 -5.76
C GLU A 675 120.75 -119.06 -5.12
N LEU A 676 121.05 -118.71 -3.86
CA LEU A 676 122.12 -119.33 -3.07
C LEU A 676 121.85 -120.83 -2.82
N CYS A 677 120.60 -121.22 -2.53
CA CYS A 677 120.23 -122.64 -2.43
C CYS A 677 120.38 -123.39 -3.77
N ALA A 678 120.08 -122.75 -4.91
CA ALA A 678 120.30 -123.34 -6.23
C ALA A 678 121.80 -123.51 -6.53
N GLN A 679 122.63 -122.51 -6.22
CA GLN A 679 124.08 -122.59 -6.34
C GLN A 679 124.68 -123.71 -5.47
N LEU A 680 124.18 -123.90 -4.24
CA LEU A 680 124.56 -125.04 -3.40
C LEU A 680 124.14 -126.38 -4.03
N GLN A 681 122.92 -126.49 -4.57
CA GLN A 681 122.48 -127.71 -5.27
C GLN A 681 123.29 -127.99 -6.55
N ASP A 682 123.78 -126.98 -7.25
CA ASP A 682 124.65 -127.17 -8.41
C ASP A 682 126.06 -127.61 -8.01
N LEU A 683 126.63 -127.06 -6.93
CA LEU A 683 127.87 -127.56 -6.33
C LEU A 683 127.74 -129.01 -5.82
N GLU A 684 126.60 -129.39 -5.24
CA GLU A 684 126.30 -130.78 -4.86
C GLU A 684 126.29 -131.72 -6.08
N LYS A 685 125.74 -131.27 -7.23
CA LYS A 685 125.77 -132.02 -8.49
C LYS A 685 127.19 -132.15 -9.03
N GLU A 686 127.98 -131.07 -9.03
CA GLU A 686 129.37 -131.09 -9.46
C GLU A 686 130.21 -132.09 -8.65
N LEU A 687 130.12 -132.04 -7.31
CA LEU A 687 130.77 -133.01 -6.43
C LEU A 687 130.28 -134.45 -6.68
N GLY A 688 128.98 -134.63 -6.95
CA GLY A 688 128.41 -135.92 -7.38
C GLY A 688 129.02 -136.45 -8.67
N THR A 689 129.23 -135.60 -9.68
CA THR A 689 129.89 -136.00 -10.94
C THR A 689 131.38 -136.31 -10.77
N GLN A 690 132.09 -135.62 -9.87
CA GLN A 690 133.49 -135.91 -9.55
C GLN A 690 133.63 -137.28 -8.86
N LEU A 691 132.73 -137.61 -7.93
CA LEU A 691 132.68 -138.94 -7.30
C LEU A 691 132.42 -140.05 -8.33
N GLN A 692 131.47 -139.85 -9.26
CA GLN A 692 131.20 -140.80 -10.36
C GLN A 692 132.35 -140.94 -11.37
N GLY A 693 133.28 -139.97 -11.44
CA GLY A 693 134.53 -140.09 -12.17
C GLY A 693 135.50 -141.06 -11.49
N LEU A 694 135.78 -140.80 -10.21
CA LEU A 694 136.67 -141.63 -9.38
C LEU A 694 136.17 -143.08 -9.25
N GLU A 695 134.87 -143.31 -9.23
CA GLU A 695 134.30 -144.67 -9.23
C GLU A 695 134.59 -145.45 -10.53
N LYS A 696 134.64 -144.78 -11.69
CA LYS A 696 134.97 -145.41 -12.98
C LYS A 696 136.45 -145.73 -13.10
N GLU A 697 137.32 -144.79 -12.71
CA GLU A 697 138.78 -145.04 -12.61
C GLU A 697 139.07 -146.21 -11.66
N SER A 698 138.30 -146.32 -10.56
CA SER A 698 138.37 -147.47 -9.65
C SER A 698 137.87 -148.78 -10.27
N GLN A 699 137.00 -148.75 -11.29
CA GLN A 699 136.50 -149.94 -11.99
C GLN A 699 137.50 -150.42 -13.06
N GLU A 700 138.02 -149.52 -13.88
CA GLU A 700 139.05 -149.81 -14.90
C GLU A 700 140.31 -150.45 -14.27
N LEU A 701 140.74 -149.96 -13.09
CA LEU A 701 141.84 -150.53 -12.31
C LEU A 701 141.55 -151.93 -11.73
N LYS A 702 140.28 -152.36 -11.65
CA LYS A 702 139.91 -153.74 -11.25
C LYS A 702 139.95 -154.68 -12.45
N GLU A 703 139.50 -154.23 -13.62
CA GLU A 703 139.46 -155.04 -14.85
C GLU A 703 140.87 -155.47 -15.29
N LEU A 704 141.82 -154.53 -15.32
CA LEU A 704 143.25 -154.82 -15.58
C LEU A 704 143.85 -155.82 -14.57
N ASN A 705 143.36 -155.82 -13.32
CA ASN A 705 143.80 -156.74 -12.28
C ASN A 705 143.23 -158.16 -12.49
N THR A 706 141.97 -158.27 -12.96
CA THR A 706 141.39 -159.56 -13.36
C THR A 706 142.09 -160.16 -14.58
N GLU A 707 142.45 -159.37 -15.60
CA GLU A 707 143.22 -159.87 -16.74
C GLU A 707 144.60 -160.43 -16.35
N ALA A 708 145.27 -159.79 -15.38
CA ALA A 708 146.54 -160.27 -14.84
C ALA A 708 146.36 -161.62 -14.10
N GLN A 709 145.28 -161.76 -13.31
CA GLN A 709 144.95 -163.01 -12.64
C GLN A 709 144.59 -164.14 -13.62
N ASP A 710 143.89 -163.85 -14.72
CA ASP A 710 143.49 -164.87 -15.69
C ASP A 710 144.68 -165.39 -16.51
N LYS A 711 145.66 -164.54 -16.83
CA LYS A 711 146.96 -164.98 -17.40
C LYS A 711 147.73 -165.91 -16.44
N ILE A 712 147.65 -165.68 -15.13
CA ILE A 712 148.24 -166.58 -14.11
C ILE A 712 147.47 -167.90 -14.03
N LYS A 713 146.13 -167.88 -14.08
CA LYS A 713 145.29 -169.09 -14.11
C LYS A 713 145.59 -169.96 -15.33
N TYR A 714 145.71 -169.37 -16.52
CA TYR A 714 146.05 -170.07 -17.77
C TYR A 714 147.33 -170.89 -17.64
N LEU A 715 148.44 -170.26 -17.22
CA LEU A 715 149.74 -170.93 -17.04
C LEU A 715 149.71 -171.98 -15.91
N THR A 716 148.93 -171.75 -14.86
CA THR A 716 148.72 -172.74 -13.78
C THR A 716 147.95 -173.96 -14.29
N GLN A 717 147.06 -173.79 -15.26
CA GLN A 717 146.22 -174.86 -15.80
C GLN A 717 146.97 -175.76 -16.80
N GLU A 718 147.96 -175.25 -17.55
CA GLU A 718 148.87 -176.11 -18.33
C GLU A 718 149.72 -177.01 -17.41
N LEU A 719 150.28 -176.47 -16.33
CA LEU A 719 151.01 -177.25 -15.31
C LEU A 719 150.11 -178.25 -14.57
N ALA A 720 148.82 -177.95 -14.43
CA ALA A 720 147.83 -178.88 -13.90
C ALA A 720 147.48 -180.00 -14.90
N ASN A 721 147.49 -179.73 -16.21
CA ASN A 721 147.11 -180.71 -17.22
C ASN A 721 148.13 -181.87 -17.35
N GLU A 722 149.44 -181.61 -17.21
CA GLU A 722 150.43 -182.70 -17.04
C GLU A 722 150.17 -183.51 -15.77
N LYS A 723 149.95 -182.83 -14.63
CA LYS A 723 149.65 -183.51 -13.36
C LYS A 723 148.35 -184.32 -13.42
N VAL A 724 147.37 -183.91 -14.20
CA VAL A 724 146.10 -184.65 -14.42
C VAL A 724 146.27 -185.84 -15.37
N GLN A 725 147.27 -185.87 -16.26
CA GLN A 725 147.66 -187.13 -16.91
C GLN A 725 148.24 -188.14 -15.89
N SER A 726 149.01 -187.65 -14.91
CA SER A 726 149.55 -188.50 -13.84
C SER A 726 148.47 -188.94 -12.82
N GLN A 727 147.62 -188.03 -12.33
CA GLN A 727 146.57 -188.35 -11.34
C GLN A 727 145.31 -189.02 -11.91
N LYS A 728 145.22 -189.21 -13.24
CA LYS A 728 144.28 -190.19 -13.82
C LYS A 728 144.68 -191.64 -13.52
N LEU A 729 145.88 -191.88 -12.98
CA LEU A 729 146.28 -193.13 -12.33
C LEU A 729 145.93 -193.18 -10.81
N SER A 730 145.12 -192.24 -10.30
CA SER A 730 144.92 -192.07 -8.85
C SER A 730 143.51 -191.73 -8.40
N ASN A 731 142.67 -191.04 -9.19
CA ASN A 731 141.36 -190.58 -8.71
C ASN A 731 140.23 -191.62 -8.83
N GLU A 732 140.57 -192.85 -8.47
CA GLU A 732 139.64 -193.93 -8.23
C GLU A 732 138.92 -193.67 -6.80
N ALA A 733 138.22 -192.48 -6.50
CA ALA A 733 137.72 -191.87 -5.14
C ALA A 733 136.39 -190.89 -4.93
N ALA A 734 136.19 -190.02 -3.84
CA ALA A 734 134.84 -189.43 -3.28
C ALA A 734 134.56 -187.91 -2.71
N ARG A 735 133.47 -187.54 -1.89
CA ARG A 735 132.69 -186.17 -1.74
C ARG A 735 131.95 -185.67 -0.36
N LEU A 736 131.35 -184.40 -0.18
CA LEU A 736 130.10 -183.84 0.63
C LEU A 736 130.08 -182.62 1.76
N LYS A 737 129.04 -181.67 1.94
CA LYS A 737 128.50 -180.82 3.17
C LYS A 737 127.54 -179.49 3.05
N GLN A 738 126.90 -178.84 4.11
CA GLN A 738 125.86 -177.65 4.13
C GLN A 738 125.44 -176.82 5.49
N ASP A 739 124.60 -175.68 5.49
CA ASP A 739 123.51 -175.08 6.49
C ASP A 739 123.48 -173.68 7.37
N LEU A 740 122.26 -173.09 7.79
CA LEU A 740 121.78 -172.00 8.85
C LEU A 740 121.33 -170.47 8.49
N GLY A 741 120.61 -169.46 9.18
CA GLY A 741 119.90 -169.02 10.50
C GLY A 741 119.12 -167.56 10.60
N ARG A 742 118.48 -167.00 11.73
CA ARG A 742 117.61 -165.68 11.94
C ARG A 742 117.34 -165.13 13.45
N ALA A 743 116.56 -164.07 13.99
CA ALA A 743 116.11 -162.59 13.79
C ALA A 743 115.11 -161.88 14.93
N GLU A 744 114.53 -160.61 14.80
CA GLU A 744 113.32 -159.81 15.48
C GLU A 744 113.31 -158.63 16.65
N ALA A 745 112.31 -157.64 16.78
CA ALA A 745 112.12 -156.47 17.82
C ALA A 745 110.76 -155.51 17.90
N ASP A 746 110.42 -154.60 18.94
CA ASP A 746 109.13 -153.68 19.10
C ASP A 746 108.84 -152.43 20.18
N LEU A 747 108.17 -151.26 19.80
CA LEU A 747 107.27 -150.05 20.34
C LEU A 747 107.11 -149.26 21.77
N LYS A 748 106.46 -147.99 21.86
CA LYS A 748 105.47 -147.27 22.88
C LYS A 748 105.68 -145.76 23.50
N THR A 749 104.65 -144.83 23.80
CA THR A 749 104.52 -143.59 24.82
C THR A 749 103.50 -142.32 24.61
N VAL A 750 102.90 -141.52 25.62
CA VAL A 750 102.11 -140.14 25.59
C VAL A 750 101.60 -139.36 26.96
N THR A 751 101.17 -138.03 27.04
CA THR A 751 100.60 -137.16 28.23
C THR A 751 99.78 -135.75 28.03
N SER A 752 99.10 -135.02 29.03
CA SER A 752 98.35 -133.62 28.97
C SER A 752 97.67 -132.90 30.28
N ASP A 753 97.29 -131.55 30.40
CA ASP A 753 96.56 -130.79 31.59
C ASP A 753 95.97 -129.23 31.50
N LEU A 754 95.22 -128.63 32.53
CA LEU A 754 94.80 -127.17 33.01
C LEU A 754 93.47 -126.35 32.56
N LEU A 755 92.80 -125.20 33.05
CA LEU A 755 92.67 -124.08 34.15
C LEU A 755 91.25 -123.24 34.10
N SER A 756 90.67 -122.09 34.69
CA SER A 756 90.81 -120.82 35.60
C SER A 756 89.44 -120.01 36.06
N GLU A 757 89.34 -118.74 36.67
CA GLU A 757 88.11 -118.05 37.38
C GLU A 757 87.96 -116.42 37.65
N LYS A 758 86.80 -115.83 38.22
CA LYS A 758 86.39 -114.45 38.91
C LYS A 758 85.35 -113.36 38.28
N TRP A 759 84.66 -112.24 38.80
CA TRP A 759 84.39 -111.34 40.05
C TRP A 759 83.03 -110.40 40.19
N GLN A 760 82.91 -109.18 40.87
CA GLN A 760 81.68 -108.37 41.46
C GLN A 760 81.80 -106.75 41.73
N ARG A 761 80.93 -105.74 42.22
CA ARG A 761 79.43 -105.28 42.47
C ARG A 761 79.13 -103.78 43.07
N ASP A 762 77.83 -103.28 43.27
CA ASP A 762 77.11 -102.20 44.18
C ASP A 762 77.03 -100.59 43.93
N ALA A 763 76.25 -99.54 44.50
CA ALA A 763 74.88 -99.17 45.18
C ALA A 763 74.55 -97.57 45.48
N VAL A 764 73.30 -96.99 45.79
CA VAL A 764 72.87 -95.46 45.89
C VAL A 764 71.54 -94.94 46.73
N PRO A 765 71.30 -93.61 47.21
CA PRO A 765 70.09 -93.00 48.01
C PRO A 765 69.51 -91.46 47.83
N ALA A 766 68.40 -90.90 48.52
CA ALA A 766 67.78 -89.45 48.47
C ALA A 766 66.67 -88.89 49.56
N ASN A 767 66.15 -87.56 49.64
CA ASN A 767 65.00 -86.98 50.53
C ASN A 767 64.27 -85.53 50.27
N PHE A 768 63.18 -85.09 51.00
CA PHE A 768 62.13 -83.97 50.74
C PHE A 768 61.85 -82.90 51.93
N PRO A 769 60.70 -82.11 52.23
CA PRO A 769 59.31 -81.79 51.67
C PRO A 769 58.61 -80.30 51.57
N PRO A 770 57.78 -79.61 52.47
CA PRO A 770 56.57 -78.67 52.17
C PRO A 770 56.48 -77.21 52.85
N GLU A 771 55.43 -76.31 53.06
CA GLU A 771 53.90 -76.10 52.93
C GLU A 771 53.35 -74.55 52.93
N ARG A 772 52.08 -74.16 53.37
CA ARG A 772 51.25 -72.85 53.18
C ARG A 772 50.39 -72.35 54.44
N PRO A 773 49.18 -71.60 54.52
CA PRO A 773 48.33 -70.55 53.77
C PRO A 773 47.49 -69.40 54.59
N ALA A 774 46.56 -68.58 53.97
CA ALA A 774 45.29 -67.81 54.44
C ALA A 774 45.27 -66.40 55.21
N ASN A 775 44.18 -65.56 55.52
CA ASN A 775 42.90 -64.98 54.88
C ASN A 775 42.01 -63.97 55.82
N THR A 776 41.00 -63.12 55.34
CA THR A 776 39.59 -62.76 55.94
C THR A 776 39.03 -61.27 56.33
N GLN A 777 37.72 -60.88 55.99
CA GLN A 777 36.66 -59.85 56.51
C GLN A 777 36.79 -58.24 56.54
N GLN A 778 35.82 -57.26 56.83
CA GLN A 778 34.31 -56.95 56.72
C GLN A 778 33.82 -55.50 57.28
N ALA A 779 32.65 -54.83 56.92
CA ALA A 779 32.07 -53.51 57.49
C ALA A 779 30.55 -53.05 57.19
N THR A 780 29.92 -52.01 57.87
CA THR A 780 28.46 -51.42 57.82
C THR A 780 28.22 -50.05 58.62
N SER A 781 27.10 -49.22 58.74
CA SER A 781 25.90 -48.66 57.95
C SER A 781 24.82 -47.70 58.72
N SER A 782 24.22 -46.61 58.12
CA SER A 782 22.84 -45.90 58.29
C SER A 782 22.32 -45.04 59.53
N ASP A 783 21.20 -44.21 59.63
CA ASP A 783 20.38 -43.19 58.81
C ASP A 783 19.13 -42.42 59.54
N THR A 784 18.44 -41.37 58.93
CA THR A 784 16.99 -40.78 59.06
C THR A 784 16.34 -39.65 60.07
N LEU A 785 15.63 -38.52 59.59
CA LEU A 785 14.29 -37.70 59.88
C LEU A 785 13.79 -36.65 61.11
N THR A 786 12.89 -35.53 61.03
CA THR A 786 12.16 -34.56 62.15
C THR A 786 11.14 -33.24 61.88
N LEU A 787 10.28 -32.52 62.81
CA LEU A 787 9.43 -31.13 62.74
C LEU A 787 8.40 -30.46 63.92
N GLU A 788 7.89 -29.11 64.03
CA GLU A 788 6.76 -28.41 64.98
C GLU A 788 6.17 -26.81 64.93
N ASN A 789 5.13 -26.16 65.70
CA ASN A 789 4.53 -24.64 65.73
C ASN A 789 3.38 -23.93 66.79
N PRO A 790 2.97 -22.54 66.91
CA PRO A 790 2.08 -21.70 67.99
C PRO A 790 1.05 -20.37 67.77
N GLU A 791 0.34 -19.60 68.78
CA GLU A 791 -0.65 -18.30 68.77
C GLU A 791 -0.96 -17.36 70.13
N ALA A 792 -1.86 -16.32 70.60
CA ALA A 792 -3.15 -15.37 70.39
C ALA A 792 -3.49 -14.00 71.33
N LYS A 793 -4.69 -13.20 71.43
CA LYS A 793 -5.01 -11.70 71.98
C LYS A 793 -6.46 -11.02 72.54
N ASP A 794 -6.56 -9.73 73.14
CA ASP A 794 -7.57 -8.45 73.29
C ASP A 794 -8.87 -7.98 74.26
N ALA A 795 -9.27 -6.63 74.56
CA ALA A 795 -10.51 -5.98 75.39
C ALA A 795 -10.88 -4.33 75.57
N GLN A 796 -12.09 -3.74 76.12
CA GLN A 796 -12.56 -2.21 76.34
C GLN A 796 -13.81 -1.63 77.34
N PRO A 797 -14.14 -0.26 77.67
CA PRO A 797 -15.19 0.42 78.67
C PRO A 797 -15.96 1.93 78.55
N LYS A 798 -16.96 2.51 79.41
CA LYS A 798 -17.66 3.97 79.42
C LYS A 798 -18.72 4.62 80.55
N GLU A 799 -18.96 6.02 80.71
CA GLU A 799 -20.11 7.09 81.16
C GLU A 799 -20.93 7.37 82.58
N GLY A 800 -21.77 8.42 83.08
CA GLY A 800 -22.45 9.84 82.85
C GLY A 800 -23.49 10.57 83.95
N HIS A 801 -24.11 11.86 83.82
CA HIS A 801 -25.29 12.71 84.52
C HIS A 801 -25.18 13.76 85.81
N ASP A 802 -26.02 14.75 86.41
CA ASP A 802 -27.27 15.75 86.32
C ASP A 802 -27.36 16.91 87.50
N LEU A 803 -28.30 17.86 88.03
CA LEU A 803 -29.73 18.51 88.03
C LEU A 803 -29.97 19.98 88.79
N ARG A 804 -31.20 20.59 89.18
CA ARG A 804 -31.51 22.06 89.72
C ARG A 804 -32.91 22.53 90.49
N MET A 805 -33.16 23.80 91.08
CA MET A 805 -34.43 24.37 91.85
C MET A 805 -34.72 25.97 92.14
N THR A 806 -35.81 26.51 92.87
CA THR A 806 -36.39 27.99 93.02
C THR A 806 -37.23 28.58 94.33
N PRO A 807 -37.73 29.92 94.49
CA PRO A 807 -38.30 30.70 95.74
C PRO A 807 -39.63 31.69 95.77
N LYS A 808 -40.00 32.57 96.83
CA LYS A 808 -41.31 33.43 97.06
C LYS A 808 -41.40 34.73 98.08
N ALA A 809 -42.48 35.64 98.19
CA ALA A 809 -42.68 36.95 99.03
C ALA A 809 -44.11 37.48 99.67
N GLY A 810 -44.36 38.78 100.20
CA GLY A 810 -45.64 39.42 100.87
C GLY A 810 -45.77 40.99 101.35
N VAL A 811 -46.91 41.59 101.93
CA VAL A 811 -47.25 43.10 102.24
C VAL A 811 -48.53 43.58 103.17
N GLU A 812 -48.74 44.85 103.73
CA GLU A 812 -49.98 45.47 104.51
C GLU A 812 -50.03 47.04 105.00
N LYS A 813 -51.18 47.74 105.46
CA LYS A 813 -51.30 49.09 106.29
C LYS A 813 -52.67 50.01 106.43
N MET A 814 -52.78 51.22 107.15
CA MET A 814 -54.00 52.19 107.49
C MET A 814 -53.67 53.56 108.31
N ASP A 815 -54.42 54.66 108.81
CA ASP A 815 -55.87 55.16 109.12
C ASP A 815 -56.38 56.71 109.41
N TRP A 816 -56.08 57.51 110.51
CA TRP A 816 -57.06 58.34 111.41
C TRP A 816 -57.28 59.96 111.38
N SER A 817 -58.24 60.60 112.20
CA SER A 817 -58.68 62.04 112.48
C SER A 817 -59.80 62.81 111.63
N LEU A 818 -59.96 64.17 111.64
CA LEU A 818 -60.71 64.96 110.60
C LEU A 818 -60.02 66.27 110.10
N SER A 819 -59.60 67.17 111.01
CA SER A 819 -58.76 68.34 110.64
C SER A 819 -57.27 67.99 110.77
N GLU A 820 -56.93 67.31 111.86
CA GLU A 820 -55.70 66.52 111.94
C GLU A 820 -55.66 65.41 110.88
N ARG A 821 -56.79 64.91 110.36
CA ARG A 821 -56.85 64.06 109.14
C ARG A 821 -56.91 64.88 107.86
N LEU A 822 -57.13 66.20 107.86
CA LEU A 822 -56.83 66.98 106.66
C LEU A 822 -55.30 67.09 106.54
N ILE A 823 -54.61 67.41 107.64
CA ILE A 823 -53.14 67.44 107.71
C ILE A 823 -52.53 66.03 107.56
N ASP A 824 -53.13 64.99 108.14
CA ASP A 824 -52.65 63.61 108.04
C ASP A 824 -53.13 62.93 106.75
N LEU A 825 -54.24 63.30 106.11
CA LEU A 825 -54.48 62.94 104.70
C LEU A 825 -53.63 63.77 103.74
N GLU A 826 -53.14 64.95 104.11
CA GLU A 826 -52.15 65.70 103.32
C GLU A 826 -50.77 65.06 103.46
N ARG A 827 -50.38 64.60 104.65
CA ARG A 827 -49.17 63.82 104.91
C ARG A 827 -49.25 62.41 104.36
N GLU A 828 -50.40 61.74 104.44
CA GLU A 828 -50.66 60.47 103.78
C GLU A 828 -50.73 60.69 102.26
N ASN A 829 -51.31 61.77 101.72
CA ASN A 829 -51.19 62.08 100.29
C ASN A 829 -49.73 62.38 99.89
N ALA A 830 -48.92 62.98 100.76
CA ALA A 830 -47.50 63.22 100.50
C ALA A 830 -46.66 61.93 100.61
N ALA A 831 -46.98 61.05 101.56
CA ALA A 831 -46.32 59.76 101.77
C ALA A 831 -46.74 58.75 100.70
N VAL A 832 -48.04 58.55 100.46
CA VAL A 832 -48.59 57.83 99.31
C VAL A 832 -48.15 58.48 98.00
N GLY A 833 -47.92 59.79 97.97
CA GLY A 833 -47.30 60.50 96.84
C GLY A 833 -45.86 60.06 96.59
N ALA A 834 -45.02 60.08 97.63
CA ALA A 834 -43.63 59.63 97.56
C ALA A 834 -43.51 58.11 97.32
N GLU A 835 -44.34 57.29 97.95
CA GLU A 835 -44.44 55.85 97.70
C GLU A 835 -44.92 55.59 96.26
N ARG A 836 -45.88 56.35 95.76
CA ARG A 836 -46.30 56.32 94.35
C ARG A 836 -45.17 56.73 93.41
N GLU A 837 -44.36 57.74 93.74
CA GLU A 837 -43.18 58.11 92.96
C GLU A 837 -42.11 57.01 92.97
N VAL A 838 -41.83 56.41 94.13
CA VAL A 838 -40.90 55.26 94.26
C VAL A 838 -41.42 54.05 93.49
N LEU A 839 -42.70 53.70 93.63
CA LEU A 839 -43.33 52.59 92.89
C LEU A 839 -43.39 52.89 91.39
N LEU A 840 -43.62 54.14 90.96
CA LEU A 840 -43.51 54.54 89.56
C LEU A 840 -42.07 54.45 89.06
N SER A 841 -41.05 54.73 89.89
CA SER A 841 -39.64 54.57 89.53
C SER A 841 -39.24 53.10 89.39
N GLN A 842 -39.72 52.21 90.28
CA GLN A 842 -39.49 50.76 90.20
C GLN A 842 -40.29 50.12 89.06
N LEU A 843 -41.51 50.61 88.79
CA LEU A 843 -42.30 50.23 87.63
C LEU A 843 -41.60 50.67 86.34
N SER A 844 -41.03 51.87 86.29
CA SER A 844 -40.24 52.37 85.16
C SER A 844 -38.96 51.55 84.93
N GLN A 845 -38.21 51.22 85.99
CA GLN A 845 -37.01 50.38 85.92
C GLN A 845 -37.32 48.93 85.51
N SER A 846 -38.42 48.35 86.00
CA SER A 846 -38.85 47.02 85.56
C SER A 846 -39.44 47.03 84.15
N GLN A 847 -40.09 48.13 83.73
CA GLN A 847 -40.52 48.33 82.35
C GLN A 847 -39.35 48.48 81.38
N SER A 848 -38.27 49.18 81.73
CA SER A 848 -37.07 49.30 80.88
C SER A 848 -36.21 48.03 80.86
N ALA A 849 -36.12 47.29 81.98
CA ALA A 849 -35.57 45.94 81.97
C ALA A 849 -36.39 45.00 81.08
N CYS A 850 -37.73 45.11 81.12
CA CYS A 850 -38.62 44.37 80.23
C CYS A 850 -38.55 44.80 78.77
N SER A 851 -38.30 46.09 78.46
CA SER A 851 -38.10 46.52 77.08
C SER A 851 -36.77 46.00 76.53
N HIS A 852 -35.69 46.07 77.32
CA HIS A 852 -34.39 45.57 76.87
C HIS A 852 -34.36 44.04 76.70
N LEU A 853 -35.06 43.27 77.55
CA LEU A 853 -35.23 41.83 77.33
C LEU A 853 -36.12 41.52 76.10
N ARG A 854 -37.08 42.38 75.75
CA ARG A 854 -37.82 42.27 74.48
C ARG A 854 -36.90 42.56 73.30
N GLU A 855 -36.14 43.66 73.32
CA GLU A 855 -35.15 43.98 72.29
C GLU A 855 -34.15 42.82 72.04
N GLN A 856 -33.70 42.13 73.11
CA GLN A 856 -32.85 40.94 73.00
C GLN A 856 -33.59 39.73 72.41
N ILE A 857 -34.87 39.52 72.75
CA ILE A 857 -35.70 38.45 72.15
C ILE A 857 -36.00 38.77 70.68
N ASP A 858 -36.38 40.00 70.35
CA ASP A 858 -36.73 40.47 69.01
C ASP A 858 -35.50 40.38 68.08
N THR A 859 -34.31 40.79 68.57
CA THR A 859 -33.07 40.61 67.82
C THR A 859 -32.70 39.13 67.64
N LEU A 860 -32.87 38.27 68.64
CA LEU A 860 -32.67 36.82 68.46
C LEU A 860 -33.68 36.20 67.49
N GLN A 861 -34.93 36.67 67.48
CA GLN A 861 -35.94 36.26 66.49
C GLN A 861 -35.52 36.71 65.08
N HIS A 862 -35.04 37.95 64.89
CA HIS A 862 -34.52 38.40 63.61
C HIS A 862 -33.30 37.59 63.13
N HIS A 863 -32.40 37.17 64.02
CA HIS A 863 -31.30 36.27 63.66
C HIS A 863 -31.80 34.86 63.29
N SER A 864 -32.78 34.34 64.00
CA SER A 864 -33.42 33.05 63.70
C SER A 864 -34.12 33.05 62.32
N ILE A 865 -34.88 34.12 62.02
CA ILE A 865 -35.51 34.34 60.71
C ILE A 865 -34.45 34.47 59.61
N SER A 866 -33.36 35.22 59.86
CA SER A 866 -32.25 35.36 58.91
C SER A 866 -31.54 34.02 58.62
N LEU A 867 -31.40 33.16 59.64
CA LEU A 867 -30.89 31.79 59.49
C LEU A 867 -31.87 30.90 58.72
N GLN A 868 -33.17 30.97 59.01
CA GLN A 868 -34.20 30.25 58.27
C GLN A 868 -34.25 30.69 56.79
N GLU A 869 -34.08 31.98 56.52
CA GLU A 869 -33.93 32.55 55.17
C GLU A 869 -32.68 32.04 54.45
N THR A 870 -31.52 31.94 55.13
CA THR A 870 -30.31 31.42 54.49
C THR A 870 -30.36 29.91 54.28
N CYS A 871 -30.93 29.14 55.21
CA CYS A 871 -31.20 27.71 55.03
C CYS A 871 -32.17 27.45 53.87
N THR A 872 -33.26 28.20 53.75
CA THR A 872 -34.20 28.06 52.61
C THR A 872 -33.56 28.47 51.29
N LYS A 873 -32.75 29.54 51.24
CA LYS A 873 -31.98 29.92 50.05
C LYS A 873 -31.00 28.81 49.63
N LEU A 874 -30.24 28.25 50.58
CA LEU A 874 -29.35 27.11 50.33
C LEU A 874 -30.12 25.86 49.86
N GLN A 875 -31.30 25.58 50.43
CA GLN A 875 -32.16 24.48 50.00
C GLN A 875 -32.64 24.69 48.55
N THR A 876 -33.07 25.90 48.18
CA THR A 876 -33.46 26.21 46.79
C THR A 876 -32.30 26.04 45.81
N LEU A 877 -31.10 26.52 46.15
CA LEU A 877 -29.89 26.32 45.34
C LEU A 877 -29.53 24.84 45.19
N ASN A 878 -29.69 24.04 46.24
CA ASN A 878 -29.46 22.60 46.18
C ASN A 878 -30.49 21.91 45.25
N THR A 879 -31.78 22.26 45.34
CA THR A 879 -32.79 21.73 44.40
C THR A 879 -32.57 22.18 42.95
N GLN A 880 -32.04 23.40 42.73
CA GLN A 880 -31.67 23.87 41.40
C GLN A 880 -30.51 23.05 40.84
N LEU A 881 -29.44 22.84 41.61
CA LEU A 881 -28.31 22.00 41.22
C LEU A 881 -28.72 20.54 40.95
N GLN A 882 -29.67 19.97 41.71
CA GLN A 882 -30.21 18.64 41.43
C GLN A 882 -31.00 18.59 40.10
N VAL A 883 -31.80 19.62 39.80
CA VAL A 883 -32.53 19.74 38.54
C VAL A 883 -31.57 19.96 37.36
N GLU A 884 -30.52 20.76 37.53
CA GLU A 884 -29.46 20.93 36.54
C GLU A 884 -28.69 19.63 36.30
N GLN A 885 -28.34 18.88 37.35
CA GLN A 885 -27.70 17.57 37.24
C GLN A 885 -28.60 16.56 36.51
N ALA A 886 -29.90 16.55 36.78
CA ALA A 886 -30.88 15.71 36.08
C ALA A 886 -31.09 16.13 34.61
N ALA A 887 -31.10 17.43 34.33
CA ALA A 887 -31.18 17.96 32.97
C ALA A 887 -29.91 17.63 32.15
N LEU A 888 -28.73 17.74 32.75
CA LEU A 888 -27.45 17.37 32.15
C LEU A 888 -27.34 15.86 31.92
N SER A 889 -27.79 15.02 32.86
CA SER A 889 -27.77 13.57 32.66
C SER A 889 -28.76 13.11 31.58
N PHE A 890 -29.94 13.75 31.49
CA PHE A 890 -30.88 13.54 30.38
C PHE A 890 -30.29 14.00 29.03
N GLN A 891 -29.65 15.17 28.98
CA GLN A 891 -28.96 15.64 27.76
C GLN A 891 -27.83 14.70 27.35
N HIS A 892 -27.03 14.20 28.30
CA HIS A 892 -25.98 13.22 28.05
C HIS A 892 -26.53 11.90 27.50
N ALA A 893 -27.59 11.36 28.11
CA ALA A 893 -28.29 10.17 27.60
C ALA A 893 -28.86 10.37 26.19
N ALA A 894 -29.45 11.54 25.91
CA ALA A 894 -29.97 11.90 24.59
C ALA A 894 -28.85 12.07 23.54
N VAL A 895 -27.66 12.56 23.94
CA VAL A 895 -26.48 12.59 23.06
C VAL A 895 -25.97 11.18 22.78
N LEU A 896 -25.82 10.32 23.79
CA LEU A 896 -25.40 8.91 23.60
C LEU A 896 -26.38 8.13 22.70
N ALA A 897 -27.69 8.33 22.87
CA ALA A 897 -28.70 7.74 21.99
C ALA A 897 -28.55 8.21 20.53
N ARG A 898 -28.25 9.49 20.31
CA ARG A 898 -27.98 10.03 18.96
C ARG A 898 -26.64 9.56 18.38
N CYS A 899 -25.61 9.36 19.21
CA CYS A 899 -24.34 8.77 18.79
C CYS A 899 -24.54 7.34 18.31
N SER A 900 -25.15 6.47 19.13
CA SER A 900 -25.43 5.08 18.76
C SER A 900 -26.38 4.95 17.55
N GLU A 901 -27.37 5.84 17.40
CA GLU A 901 -28.18 5.91 16.17
C GLU A 901 -27.33 6.31 14.95
N SER A 902 -26.42 7.28 15.09
CA SER A 902 -25.52 7.68 14.00
C SER A 902 -24.51 6.59 13.63
N GLU A 903 -24.01 5.84 14.61
CA GLU A 903 -23.13 4.68 14.42
C GLU A 903 -23.86 3.55 13.69
N ALA A 904 -25.11 3.25 14.08
CA ALA A 904 -25.95 2.28 13.39
C ALA A 904 -26.26 2.69 11.94
N ARG A 905 -26.55 3.98 11.70
CA ARG A 905 -26.73 4.54 10.33
C ARG A 905 -25.44 4.43 9.51
N CYS A 906 -24.28 4.75 10.09
CA CYS A 906 -22.98 4.57 9.43
C CYS A 906 -22.69 3.10 9.11
N ALA A 907 -23.00 2.17 10.04
CA ALA A 907 -22.84 0.73 9.81
C ALA A 907 -23.76 0.22 8.67
N ALA A 908 -25.00 0.72 8.60
CA ALA A 908 -25.94 0.42 7.52
C ALA A 908 -25.43 0.94 6.17
N LEU A 909 -25.02 2.21 6.08
CA LEU A 909 -24.45 2.79 4.85
C LEU A 909 -23.16 2.08 4.39
N VAL A 910 -22.33 1.63 5.33
CA VAL A 910 -21.13 0.81 5.03
C VAL A 910 -21.52 -0.61 4.57
N ALA A 911 -22.64 -1.18 5.04
CA ALA A 911 -23.16 -2.44 4.53
C ALA A 911 -23.74 -2.28 3.12
N GLU A 912 -24.54 -1.24 2.88
CA GLU A 912 -25.08 -0.89 1.54
C GLU A 912 -23.94 -0.64 0.54
N SER A 913 -22.93 0.14 0.91
CA SER A 913 -21.73 0.37 0.08
C SER A 913 -21.00 -0.93 -0.29
N LYS A 914 -20.93 -1.91 0.62
CA LYS A 914 -20.38 -3.25 0.34
C LYS A 914 -21.28 -4.10 -0.56
N VAL A 915 -22.60 -3.89 -0.56
CA VAL A 915 -23.52 -4.53 -1.51
C VAL A 915 -23.34 -3.91 -2.90
N TRP A 916 -23.38 -2.58 -3.02
CA TRP A 916 -23.11 -1.88 -4.28
C TRP A 916 -21.75 -2.22 -4.90
N ALA A 917 -20.71 -2.38 -4.09
CA ALA A 917 -19.39 -2.84 -4.55
C ALA A 917 -19.45 -4.24 -5.18
N ARG A 918 -20.12 -5.20 -4.52
CA ARG A 918 -20.31 -6.56 -5.05
C ARG A 918 -21.16 -6.58 -6.32
N GLU A 919 -22.24 -5.81 -6.37
CA GLU A 919 -23.07 -5.69 -7.58
C GLU A 919 -22.28 -5.10 -8.75
N HIS A 920 -21.40 -4.13 -8.48
CA HIS A 920 -20.44 -3.64 -9.46
C HIS A 920 -19.44 -4.71 -9.91
N GLU A 921 -18.79 -5.43 -8.99
CA GLU A 921 -17.88 -6.55 -9.31
C GLU A 921 -18.56 -7.63 -10.15
N GLU A 922 -19.80 -8.03 -9.81
CA GLU A 922 -20.58 -8.95 -10.61
C GLU A 922 -20.97 -8.37 -11.98
N SER A 923 -21.27 -7.06 -12.08
CA SER A 923 -21.56 -6.40 -13.36
C SER A 923 -20.33 -6.37 -14.28
N LEU A 924 -19.13 -6.19 -13.70
CA LEU A 924 -17.86 -6.28 -14.42
C LEU A 924 -17.60 -7.72 -14.86
N ALA A 925 -17.78 -8.72 -13.99
CA ALA A 925 -17.67 -10.12 -14.37
C ALA A 925 -18.63 -10.53 -15.51
N ARG A 926 -19.88 -10.02 -15.50
CA ARG A 926 -20.87 -10.21 -16.57
C ARG A 926 -20.42 -9.55 -17.88
N THR A 927 -19.96 -8.30 -17.85
CA THR A 927 -19.53 -7.57 -19.05
C THR A 927 -18.22 -8.11 -19.63
N GLU A 928 -17.24 -8.50 -18.80
CA GLU A 928 -16.07 -9.24 -19.28
C GLU A 928 -16.42 -10.63 -19.85
N GLY A 929 -17.42 -11.31 -19.30
CA GLY A 929 -17.94 -12.57 -19.85
C GLY A 929 -18.46 -12.37 -21.27
N LEU A 930 -19.34 -11.39 -21.46
CA LEU A 930 -19.85 -10.98 -22.78
C LEU A 930 -18.70 -10.56 -23.72
N ARG A 931 -17.68 -9.86 -23.22
CA ARG A 931 -16.48 -9.47 -24.00
C ARG A 931 -15.69 -10.69 -24.48
N ARG A 932 -15.50 -11.70 -23.62
CA ARG A 932 -14.84 -12.98 -23.97
C ARG A 932 -15.65 -13.79 -24.97
N ASP A 933 -16.98 -13.75 -24.89
CA ASP A 933 -17.85 -14.40 -25.88
C ASP A 933 -17.91 -13.62 -27.21
N GLN A 934 -17.80 -12.29 -27.20
CA GLN A 934 -17.57 -11.50 -28.41
C GLN A 934 -16.23 -11.85 -29.08
N GLU A 935 -15.14 -12.01 -28.33
CA GLU A 935 -13.83 -12.47 -28.86
C GLU A 935 -13.91 -13.89 -29.46
N ARG A 936 -14.71 -14.79 -28.85
CA ARG A 936 -14.97 -16.13 -29.40
C ARG A 936 -15.79 -16.06 -30.70
N MET A 937 -16.75 -15.15 -30.79
CA MET A 937 -17.55 -14.95 -32.00
C MET A 937 -16.75 -14.30 -33.12
N THR A 938 -15.91 -13.29 -32.86
CA THR A 938 -15.07 -12.67 -33.90
C THR A 938 -13.98 -13.61 -34.41
N THR A 939 -13.35 -14.40 -33.54
CA THR A 939 -12.39 -15.43 -33.98
C THR A 939 -13.05 -16.60 -34.71
N LEU A 940 -14.35 -16.86 -34.51
CA LEU A 940 -15.14 -17.78 -35.32
C LEU A 940 -15.51 -17.17 -36.68
N GLN A 941 -15.89 -15.89 -36.72
CA GLN A 941 -16.17 -15.16 -37.96
C GLN A 941 -14.94 -15.10 -38.86
N GLN A 942 -13.77 -14.75 -38.32
CA GLN A 942 -12.49 -14.72 -39.06
C GLN A 942 -12.12 -16.08 -39.67
N ARG A 943 -12.45 -17.19 -38.99
CA ARG A 943 -12.25 -18.54 -39.55
C ARG A 943 -13.22 -18.83 -40.69
N GLN A 944 -14.49 -18.44 -40.56
CA GLN A 944 -15.49 -18.60 -41.62
C GLN A 944 -15.17 -17.71 -42.83
N GLU A 945 -14.64 -16.51 -42.61
CA GLU A 945 -14.14 -15.61 -43.67
C GLU A 945 -12.96 -16.27 -44.42
N ALA A 946 -11.95 -16.78 -43.72
CA ALA A 946 -10.83 -17.50 -44.34
C ALA A 946 -11.26 -18.80 -45.07
N GLU A 947 -12.19 -19.58 -44.50
CA GLU A 947 -12.76 -20.77 -45.16
C GLU A 947 -13.53 -20.40 -46.45
N LEU A 948 -14.21 -19.24 -46.48
CA LEU A 948 -14.88 -18.73 -47.67
C LEU A 948 -13.88 -18.19 -48.71
N GLU A 949 -12.81 -17.51 -48.29
CA GLU A 949 -11.72 -17.09 -49.18
C GLU A 949 -11.04 -18.29 -49.83
N GLU A 950 -10.68 -19.33 -49.07
CA GLU A 950 -10.14 -20.57 -49.63
C GLU A 950 -11.10 -21.24 -50.63
N LEU A 951 -12.41 -21.21 -50.39
CA LEU A 951 -13.40 -21.75 -51.34
C LEU A 951 -13.54 -20.90 -52.60
N LEU A 952 -13.41 -19.57 -52.51
CA LEU A 952 -13.39 -18.66 -53.65
C LEU A 952 -12.14 -18.86 -54.51
N ASP A 953 -10.96 -19.01 -53.89
CA ASP A 953 -9.70 -19.29 -54.59
C ASP A 953 -9.75 -20.64 -55.31
N ARG A 954 -10.17 -21.71 -54.63
CA ARG A 954 -10.37 -23.05 -55.24
C ARG A 954 -11.38 -23.00 -56.40
N HIS A 955 -12.43 -22.19 -56.31
CA HIS A 955 -13.36 -21.97 -57.42
C HIS A 955 -12.71 -21.16 -58.56
N SER A 956 -11.83 -20.22 -58.26
CA SER A 956 -11.05 -19.47 -59.26
C SER A 956 -10.09 -20.39 -60.05
N ASP A 957 -9.44 -21.35 -59.36
CA ASP A 957 -8.58 -22.38 -59.95
C ASP A 957 -9.37 -23.37 -60.80
N LEU A 958 -10.52 -23.84 -60.31
CA LEU A 958 -11.43 -24.65 -61.12
C LEU A 958 -11.89 -23.87 -62.37
N ARG A 959 -12.08 -22.55 -62.28
CA ARG A 959 -12.47 -21.71 -63.42
C ARG A 959 -11.31 -21.46 -64.39
N SER A 960 -10.06 -21.35 -63.92
CA SER A 960 -8.88 -21.24 -64.79
C SER A 960 -8.59 -22.58 -65.49
N SER A 961 -8.69 -23.69 -64.75
CA SER A 961 -8.57 -25.06 -65.28
C SER A 961 -9.63 -25.36 -66.35
N ASN A 962 -10.91 -25.03 -66.11
CA ASN A 962 -11.96 -25.18 -67.13
C ASN A 962 -11.67 -24.35 -68.39
N ARG A 963 -11.23 -23.08 -68.27
CA ARG A 963 -10.83 -22.27 -69.44
C ARG A 963 -9.67 -22.91 -70.21
N ASN A 964 -8.68 -23.47 -69.52
CA ASN A 964 -7.54 -24.15 -70.13
C ASN A 964 -7.99 -25.42 -70.88
N LEU A 965 -8.90 -26.20 -70.30
CA LEU A 965 -9.52 -27.36 -70.96
C LEU A 965 -10.34 -26.92 -72.18
N GLU A 966 -11.15 -25.86 -72.09
CA GLU A 966 -11.85 -25.33 -73.26
C GLU A 966 -10.90 -24.89 -74.38
N THR A 967 -9.75 -24.27 -74.06
CA THR A 967 -8.75 -23.92 -75.08
C THR A 967 -8.10 -25.16 -75.71
N GLN A 968 -7.81 -26.20 -74.91
CA GLN A 968 -7.30 -27.47 -75.44
C GLN A 968 -8.33 -28.19 -76.32
N HIS A 969 -9.62 -28.14 -75.97
CA HIS A 969 -10.70 -28.63 -76.82
C HIS A 969 -10.76 -27.87 -78.15
N ARG A 970 -10.72 -26.53 -78.14
CA ARG A 970 -10.70 -25.70 -79.36
C ARG A 970 -9.46 -25.96 -80.23
N GLU A 971 -8.30 -26.18 -79.62
CA GLU A 971 -7.09 -26.59 -80.36
C GLU A 971 -7.23 -27.97 -81.01
N LEU A 972 -7.81 -28.94 -80.29
CA LEU A 972 -8.05 -30.29 -80.83
C LEU A 972 -9.12 -30.28 -81.94
N GLU A 973 -10.17 -29.46 -81.80
CA GLU A 973 -11.16 -29.19 -82.85
C GLU A 973 -10.51 -28.55 -84.09
N GLY A 974 -9.60 -27.58 -83.90
CA GLY A 974 -8.81 -26.98 -84.97
C GLY A 974 -7.94 -28.00 -85.71
N ARG A 975 -7.13 -28.78 -84.97
CA ARG A 975 -6.29 -29.85 -85.54
C ARG A 975 -7.11 -30.94 -86.22
N TYR A 976 -8.32 -31.24 -85.72
CA TYR A 976 -9.25 -32.15 -86.38
C TYR A 976 -9.77 -31.59 -87.71
N GLN A 977 -10.09 -30.30 -87.77
CA GLN A 977 -10.47 -29.62 -89.02
C GLN A 977 -9.30 -29.55 -90.02
N GLU A 978 -8.07 -29.29 -89.57
CA GLU A 978 -6.86 -29.36 -90.40
C GLU A 978 -6.65 -30.78 -90.98
N LEU A 979 -6.74 -31.81 -90.14
CA LEU A 979 -6.63 -33.21 -90.58
C LEU A 979 -7.76 -33.62 -91.53
N LEU A 980 -8.98 -33.09 -91.34
CA LEU A 980 -10.10 -33.30 -92.25
C LEU A 980 -9.85 -32.63 -93.61
N GLY A 981 -9.31 -31.41 -93.62
CA GLY A 981 -8.91 -30.69 -94.83
C GLY A 981 -7.76 -31.37 -95.60
N LEU A 982 -6.75 -31.85 -94.87
CA LEU A 982 -5.66 -32.66 -95.44
C LEU A 982 -6.20 -33.99 -95.99
N LYS A 983 -7.15 -34.64 -95.31
CA LYS A 983 -7.82 -35.85 -95.80
C LYS A 983 -8.59 -35.58 -97.09
N SER A 984 -9.39 -34.51 -97.18
CA SER A 984 -10.06 -34.15 -98.44
C SER A 984 -9.08 -33.84 -99.56
N HIS A 985 -7.95 -33.17 -99.28
CA HIS A 985 -6.95 -32.91 -100.32
C HIS A 985 -6.19 -34.17 -100.75
N LEU A 986 -5.97 -35.13 -99.85
CA LEU A 986 -5.44 -36.45 -100.21
C LEU A 986 -6.46 -37.27 -101.02
N GLU A 987 -7.76 -37.16 -100.72
CA GLU A 987 -8.84 -37.77 -101.52
C GLU A 987 -8.92 -37.15 -102.92
N GLU A 988 -8.81 -35.82 -103.04
CA GLU A 988 -8.66 -35.12 -104.33
C GLU A 988 -7.44 -35.66 -105.11
N LYS A 989 -6.25 -35.69 -104.48
CA LYS A 989 -5.02 -36.20 -105.11
C LYS A 989 -5.11 -37.68 -105.47
N GLU A 990 -5.80 -38.50 -104.68
CA GLU A 990 -6.12 -39.87 -105.06
C GLU A 990 -7.04 -39.94 -106.29
N THR A 991 -8.05 -39.08 -106.41
CA THR A 991 -8.89 -39.04 -107.62
C THR A 991 -8.13 -38.54 -108.85
N GLU A 992 -7.26 -37.54 -108.72
CA GLU A 992 -6.33 -37.14 -109.79
C GLU A 992 -5.46 -38.32 -110.23
N MET A 993 -4.79 -38.99 -109.29
CA MET A 993 -3.92 -40.14 -109.57
C MET A 993 -4.69 -41.35 -110.14
N LYS A 994 -5.97 -41.54 -109.79
CA LYS A 994 -6.85 -42.57 -110.40
C LYS A 994 -7.17 -42.19 -111.85
N ILE A 995 -7.57 -40.94 -112.11
CA ILE A 995 -7.83 -40.43 -113.46
C ILE A 995 -6.55 -40.46 -114.33
N GLU A 996 -5.37 -40.23 -113.77
CA GLU A 996 -4.10 -40.39 -114.48
C GLU A 996 -3.76 -41.86 -114.76
N ARG A 997 -4.00 -42.78 -113.82
CA ARG A 997 -3.87 -44.22 -114.08
C ARG A 997 -4.83 -44.69 -115.17
N GLU A 998 -6.10 -44.29 -115.14
CA GLU A 998 -7.08 -44.61 -116.18
C GLU A 998 -6.66 -44.07 -117.56
N LYS A 999 -6.09 -42.86 -117.64
CA LYS A 999 -5.50 -42.32 -118.88
C LYS A 999 -4.31 -43.17 -119.35
N MET A 1000 -3.40 -43.51 -118.45
CA MET A 1000 -2.19 -44.30 -118.77
C MET A 1000 -2.52 -45.74 -119.15
N GLU A 1001 -3.49 -46.38 -118.48
CA GLU A 1001 -4.03 -47.69 -118.86
C GLU A 1001 -4.73 -47.61 -120.22
N GLY A 1002 -5.52 -46.56 -120.48
CA GLY A 1002 -6.09 -46.29 -121.79
C GLY A 1002 -5.04 -46.03 -122.88
N GLU A 1003 -3.85 -45.51 -122.54
CA GLU A 1003 -2.72 -45.44 -123.46
C GLU A 1003 -2.00 -46.78 -123.66
N VAL A 1004 -1.85 -47.59 -122.59
CA VAL A 1004 -1.26 -48.93 -122.68
C VAL A 1004 -2.17 -49.87 -123.46
N GLN A 1005 -3.49 -49.76 -123.32
CA GLN A 1005 -4.47 -50.45 -124.17
C GLN A 1005 -4.28 -50.05 -125.64
N LYS A 1006 -4.23 -48.75 -125.96
CA LYS A 1006 -3.93 -48.24 -127.31
C LYS A 1006 -2.55 -48.63 -127.84
N LYS A 1007 -1.56 -48.91 -126.98
CA LYS A 1007 -0.24 -49.44 -127.36
C LYS A 1007 -0.32 -50.94 -127.63
N ALA A 1008 -0.96 -51.72 -126.76
CA ALA A 1008 -1.17 -53.16 -126.93
C ALA A 1008 -2.12 -53.49 -128.11
N GLU A 1009 -3.04 -52.59 -128.48
CA GLU A 1009 -3.82 -52.68 -129.73
C GLU A 1009 -2.89 -52.57 -130.95
N ARG A 1010 -2.05 -51.53 -131.00
CA ARG A 1010 -1.04 -51.33 -132.06
C ARG A 1010 0.00 -52.45 -132.09
N GLU A 1011 0.41 -52.98 -130.94
CA GLU A 1011 1.37 -54.10 -130.87
C GLU A 1011 0.74 -55.39 -131.40
N ARG A 1012 -0.52 -55.69 -131.09
CA ARG A 1012 -1.26 -56.81 -131.71
C ARG A 1012 -1.48 -56.60 -133.22
N GLU A 1013 -1.70 -55.36 -133.66
CA GLU A 1013 -1.72 -55.02 -135.09
C GLU A 1013 -0.36 -55.27 -135.76
N LEU A 1014 0.74 -54.90 -135.10
CA LEU A 1014 2.11 -55.13 -135.57
C LEU A 1014 2.54 -56.61 -135.50
N GLU A 1015 2.03 -57.39 -134.54
CA GLU A 1015 2.28 -58.84 -134.46
C GLU A 1015 1.54 -59.60 -135.56
N ARG A 1016 0.27 -59.24 -135.85
CA ARG A 1016 -0.44 -59.74 -137.04
C ARG A 1016 0.35 -59.45 -138.31
N LEU A 1017 0.83 -58.21 -138.47
CA LEU A 1017 1.67 -57.80 -139.59
C LEU A 1017 3.05 -58.50 -139.65
N LYS A 1018 3.52 -59.15 -138.57
CA LYS A 1018 4.72 -60.00 -138.56
C LYS A 1018 4.40 -61.46 -138.85
N GLU A 1019 3.33 -62.01 -138.29
CA GLU A 1019 2.84 -63.35 -138.65
C GLU A 1019 2.50 -63.43 -140.15
N ASP A 1020 1.96 -62.36 -140.72
CA ASP A 1020 1.69 -62.21 -142.16
C ASP A 1020 2.96 -61.91 -143.00
N TYR A 1021 4.13 -61.79 -142.36
CA TYR A 1021 5.45 -61.56 -143.00
C TYR A 1021 6.41 -62.75 -142.86
N GLU A 1022 6.22 -63.62 -141.87
CA GLU A 1022 6.99 -64.87 -141.69
C GLU A 1022 6.35 -66.09 -142.39
N ARG A 1023 5.18 -65.93 -143.03
CA ARG A 1023 4.47 -66.93 -143.84
C ARG A 1023 4.86 -66.87 -145.32
#